data_AF-A0A6J6QA59-F1
#
_entry.id   AF-A0A6J6QA59-F1
#
_cell.length_a   1.000
_cell.length_b   1.000
_cell.length_c   1.000
_cell.angle_alpha   90.00
_cell.angle_beta   90.00
_cell.angle_gamma   90.00
#
_symmetry.space_group_name_H-M   'P 1'
#
loop_
_entity.id
_entity.type
_entity.pdbx_description
1 polymer ?
#
loop_
_entity_poly.entity_id
_entity_poly.type
_entity_poly.pdbx_seq_one_letter_code
_entity_poly.pdbx_strand_id
1 'polypeptide(L)'
;MAEYDLVLSSDGINSGIREKFPDAFRTSVDWRECKFIWLGTSEVYEAFKFFIVETPWGVMQAHAYPMDDKSSTFIVEMHEDIWRKAGFEPFHEEAANFPIGQSDEKSIALCEEIFAEFLGGKPALRNNSRWRTFAAIRNETWVHKNLVILGDAAATAHFAIGSGTKLAMEGAISLAACILENDTVEAALRAYDTDRRPVVESTQRSAQAALEWFEEITQYMNQEPLQFAFNMMTRSRRITYGNLELRDAEFMKRVETAYLQNQIKIGNVPADCTQVVPMFQPLKLRGLEIPNRVVVSPMDMYSSVDGIPGDFHKVHMGARALGGAGLIFTEMTCISPEGRITPACAGLWNGEQVSAWKEIVDFVHTTPSKIAIQIGHSGRKGSTKVMWEGIDKALDSGNWEIMAPSPIPYLSDGQVPREMTRADMDLVRDQHVASAKLAIDAGFDMLELHCAHGYLLSGFISPVSNKRTDEYGGSIENRLRFPLEVFDAVRAVWPADKPMSVRISASDWVPDGLTEEDSIKMGQAFAAHGADLIDVSSGQTTPDAKPIYGRTYQTPFADRIRQLAGVKTMAVGSISSWDDVNTILAAGRADLCALGRPHLFDPNWTLHAAVDQGVRLRWPNQYGAGSRQPPAGRTEDPKPRLTLGTSEVVAKRPARWRPHAK
;
A
#
# COMPACT_ATOMS: atom_id res chain seq x y z
N MET A 1 -28.30 -1.68 36.14
CA MET A 1 -26.83 -1.76 35.95
C MET A 1 -26.07 -1.71 37.27
N ALA A 2 -26.37 -0.78 38.18
CA ALA A 2 -25.73 -0.75 39.51
C ALA A 2 -26.11 -1.93 40.43
N GLU A 3 -27.17 -2.67 40.09
CA GLU A 3 -27.67 -3.85 40.83
C GLU A 3 -26.99 -5.17 40.43
N TYR A 4 -26.11 -5.17 39.42
CA TYR A 4 -25.41 -6.36 38.93
C TYR A 4 -23.91 -6.21 39.12
N ASP A 5 -23.20 -7.29 39.40
CA ASP A 5 -21.74 -7.26 39.54
C ASP A 5 -21.03 -7.04 38.19
N LEU A 6 -21.58 -7.61 37.11
CA LEU A 6 -21.11 -7.46 35.73
C LEU A 6 -22.32 -7.44 34.79
N VAL A 7 -22.30 -6.52 33.82
CA VAL A 7 -23.29 -6.44 32.74
C VAL A 7 -22.57 -6.69 31.41
N LEU A 8 -23.05 -7.66 30.64
CA LEU A 8 -22.50 -8.00 29.33
C LEU A 8 -23.51 -7.64 28.26
N SER A 9 -23.09 -6.83 27.28
CA SER A 9 -23.92 -6.48 26.12
C SER A 9 -23.32 -7.04 24.83
N SER A 10 -24.10 -7.87 24.15
CA SER A 10 -23.75 -8.43 22.83
C SER A 10 -24.93 -8.24 21.86
N ASP A 11 -25.50 -7.03 21.88
CA ASP A 11 -26.68 -6.60 21.13
C ASP A 11 -26.39 -6.17 19.67
N GLY A 12 -25.15 -6.40 19.23
CA GLY A 12 -24.76 -6.38 17.82
C GLY A 12 -24.55 -4.99 17.21
N ILE A 13 -24.69 -4.93 15.88
CA ILE A 13 -24.37 -3.73 15.10
C ILE A 13 -25.27 -2.53 15.41
N ASN A 14 -26.50 -2.75 15.87
CA ASN A 14 -27.47 -1.72 16.27
C ASN A 14 -27.57 -1.61 17.81
N SER A 15 -26.43 -1.65 18.49
CA SER A 15 -26.36 -1.69 19.95
C SER A 15 -27.00 -0.45 20.58
N GLY A 16 -28.16 -0.63 21.22
CA GLY A 16 -28.81 0.42 22.00
C GLY A 16 -28.00 0.80 23.24
N ILE A 17 -27.11 -0.07 23.71
CA ILE A 17 -26.19 0.24 24.80
C ILE A 17 -25.15 1.28 24.38
N ARG A 18 -24.58 1.19 23.17
CA ARG A 18 -23.67 2.22 22.67
C ARG A 18 -24.36 3.58 22.53
N GLU A 19 -25.58 3.58 22.00
CA GLU A 19 -26.40 4.79 21.85
C GLU A 19 -26.75 5.44 23.20
N LYS A 20 -26.91 4.63 24.25
CA LYS A 20 -27.20 5.11 25.60
C LYS A 20 -25.98 5.73 26.30
N PHE A 21 -24.76 5.33 25.93
CA PHE A 21 -23.51 5.82 26.53
C PHE A 21 -22.51 6.33 25.46
N PRO A 22 -22.87 7.34 24.66
CA PRO A 22 -22.05 7.80 23.54
C PRO A 22 -20.71 8.37 24.00
N ASP A 23 -20.71 9.12 25.11
CA ASP A 23 -19.49 9.74 25.68
C ASP A 23 -18.50 8.71 26.24
N ALA A 24 -19.01 7.54 26.66
CA ALA A 24 -18.20 6.49 27.25
C ALA A 24 -17.45 5.71 26.16
N PHE A 25 -18.17 5.19 25.16
CA PHE A 25 -17.58 4.33 24.14
C PHE A 25 -16.92 5.11 23.00
N ARG A 26 -17.38 6.36 22.76
CA ARG A 26 -16.96 7.22 21.65
C ARG A 26 -16.91 6.45 20.33
N THR A 27 -18.07 5.89 20.00
CA THR A 27 -18.21 4.99 18.83
C THR A 27 -17.98 5.78 17.54
N SER A 28 -17.10 5.28 16.68
CA SER A 28 -16.99 5.67 15.28
C SER A 28 -17.69 4.64 14.42
N VAL A 29 -18.58 5.12 13.54
CA VAL A 29 -19.31 4.30 12.56
C VAL A 29 -18.97 4.81 11.18
N ASP A 30 -18.35 3.95 10.38
CA ASP A 30 -18.06 4.18 8.97
C ASP A 30 -18.99 3.31 8.11
N TRP A 31 -19.97 3.95 7.48
CA TRP A 31 -20.92 3.29 6.58
C TRP A 31 -20.30 3.12 5.20
N ARG A 32 -20.19 1.86 4.78
CA ARG A 32 -19.48 1.47 3.57
C ARG A 32 -20.34 1.58 2.32
N GLU A 33 -19.72 1.49 1.16
CA GLU A 33 -20.35 1.82 -0.13
C GLU A 33 -21.06 0.62 -0.75
N CYS A 34 -20.63 -0.60 -0.40
CA CYS A 34 -21.30 -1.81 -0.87
C CYS A 34 -22.61 -2.12 -0.12
N LYS A 35 -23.62 -2.52 -0.89
CA LYS A 35 -24.82 -3.19 -0.38
C LYS A 35 -24.62 -4.69 -0.40
N PHE A 36 -25.12 -5.37 0.63
CA PHE A 36 -25.12 -6.83 0.69
C PHE A 36 -26.47 -7.40 1.13
N ILE A 37 -26.80 -8.60 0.67
CA ILE A 37 -27.93 -9.40 1.13
C ILE A 37 -27.46 -10.80 1.51
N TRP A 38 -27.85 -11.25 2.69
CA TRP A 38 -27.44 -12.56 3.22
C TRP A 38 -28.47 -13.61 2.87
N LEU A 39 -28.07 -14.60 2.07
CA LEU A 39 -28.88 -15.73 1.66
C LEU A 39 -28.20 -17.04 2.09
N GLY A 40 -28.94 -18.14 1.98
CA GLY A 40 -28.37 -19.48 1.96
C GLY A 40 -28.72 -20.20 0.66
N THR A 41 -28.22 -21.41 0.49
CA THR A 41 -28.62 -22.31 -0.60
C THR A 41 -28.48 -23.75 -0.14
N SER A 42 -29.27 -24.66 -0.73
CA SER A 42 -29.07 -26.11 -0.58
C SER A 42 -28.00 -26.65 -1.55
N GLU A 43 -27.37 -25.78 -2.33
CA GLU A 43 -26.10 -26.08 -2.98
C GLU A 43 -24.98 -26.07 -1.95
N VAL A 44 -24.19 -27.15 -1.96
CA VAL A 44 -23.21 -27.38 -0.91
C VAL A 44 -21.83 -27.21 -1.53
N TYR A 45 -21.16 -26.10 -1.23
CA TYR A 45 -19.84 -25.82 -1.79
C TYR A 45 -18.74 -26.54 -1.00
N GLU A 46 -17.76 -27.11 -1.68
CA GLU A 46 -16.63 -27.81 -1.02
C GLU A 46 -15.66 -26.89 -0.25
N ALA A 47 -15.75 -25.58 -0.48
CA ALA A 47 -14.85 -24.59 0.07
C ALA A 47 -15.50 -23.22 0.05
N PHE A 48 -14.85 -22.25 0.68
CA PHE A 48 -15.15 -20.85 0.46
C PHE A 48 -14.89 -20.51 -1.01
N LYS A 49 -15.89 -19.95 -1.69
CA LYS A 49 -15.86 -19.51 -3.07
C LYS A 49 -16.23 -18.02 -3.15
N PHE A 50 -15.57 -17.33 -4.08
CA PHE A 50 -15.95 -16.00 -4.51
C PHE A 50 -16.44 -16.13 -5.95
N PHE A 51 -17.68 -15.74 -6.21
CA PHE A 51 -18.24 -15.70 -7.55
C PHE A 51 -18.29 -14.25 -7.99
N ILE A 52 -17.63 -13.92 -9.10
CA ILE A 52 -17.58 -12.57 -9.65
C ILE A 52 -18.33 -12.60 -10.98
N VAL A 53 -19.30 -11.71 -11.15
CA VAL A 53 -20.21 -11.69 -12.31
C VAL A 53 -20.18 -10.31 -12.93
N GLU A 54 -19.88 -10.26 -14.22
CA GLU A 54 -20.07 -9.05 -15.03
C GLU A 54 -21.50 -9.03 -15.56
N THR A 55 -22.25 -8.01 -15.16
CA THR A 55 -23.64 -7.79 -15.59
C THR A 55 -23.73 -6.53 -16.46
N PRO A 56 -24.84 -6.32 -17.19
CA PRO A 56 -25.06 -5.06 -17.91
C PRO A 56 -25.02 -3.80 -17.03
N TRP A 57 -25.18 -3.94 -15.70
CA TRP A 57 -25.18 -2.84 -14.75
C TRP A 57 -23.81 -2.58 -14.13
N GLY A 58 -22.92 -3.57 -14.16
CA GLY A 58 -21.57 -3.54 -13.58
C GLY A 58 -21.18 -4.87 -12.93
N VAL A 59 -20.08 -4.86 -12.16
CA VAL A 59 -19.57 -6.04 -11.46
C VAL A 59 -20.38 -6.28 -10.19
N MET A 60 -20.76 -7.54 -9.99
CA MET A 60 -21.39 -8.03 -8.77
C MET A 60 -20.61 -9.24 -8.25
N GLN A 61 -20.66 -9.47 -6.93
CA GLN A 61 -19.97 -10.59 -6.32
C GLN A 61 -20.86 -11.37 -5.35
N ALA A 62 -20.54 -12.65 -5.17
CA ALA A 62 -21.10 -13.47 -4.11
C ALA A 62 -20.01 -14.18 -3.30
N HIS A 63 -20.18 -14.18 -1.98
CA HIS A 63 -19.33 -14.86 -1.01
C HIS A 63 -20.08 -16.10 -0.54
N ALA A 64 -19.54 -17.27 -0.86
CA ALA A 64 -20.24 -18.53 -0.65
C ALA A 64 -19.37 -19.53 0.10
N TYR A 65 -19.91 -20.14 1.15
CA TYR A 65 -19.16 -21.13 1.94
C TYR A 65 -20.11 -22.14 2.61
N PRO A 66 -19.66 -23.39 2.79
CA PRO A 66 -20.49 -24.42 3.41
C PRO A 66 -20.80 -24.04 4.85
N MET A 67 -22.06 -24.23 5.23
CA MET A 67 -22.53 -24.06 6.60
C MET A 67 -22.56 -25.41 7.31
N ASP A 68 -23.10 -26.42 6.64
CA ASP A 68 -23.20 -27.80 7.09
C ASP A 68 -23.18 -28.78 5.89
N ASP A 69 -23.59 -30.02 6.11
CA ASP A 69 -23.60 -31.06 5.10
C ASP A 69 -24.74 -30.95 4.07
N LYS A 70 -25.65 -29.98 4.24
CA LYS A 70 -26.87 -29.83 3.45
C LYS A 70 -27.05 -28.43 2.87
N SER A 71 -26.29 -27.45 3.36
CA SER A 71 -26.49 -26.06 3.01
C SER A 71 -25.19 -25.25 3.02
N SER A 72 -25.23 -24.15 2.26
CA SER A 72 -24.19 -23.13 2.23
C SER A 72 -24.76 -21.75 2.53
N THR A 73 -23.90 -20.88 3.05
CA THR A 73 -24.11 -19.44 3.01
C THR A 73 -23.86 -18.91 1.59
N PHE A 74 -24.65 -17.92 1.18
CA PHE A 74 -24.51 -17.22 -0.10
C PHE A 74 -24.80 -15.72 0.10
N ILE A 75 -23.77 -14.90 0.19
CA ILE A 75 -23.91 -13.45 0.43
C ILE A 75 -23.67 -12.74 -0.88
N VAL A 76 -24.69 -12.08 -1.42
CA VAL A 76 -24.53 -11.23 -2.61
C VAL A 76 -24.11 -9.83 -2.14
N GLU A 77 -23.13 -9.25 -2.81
CA GLU A 77 -22.59 -7.92 -2.52
C GLU A 77 -22.26 -7.20 -3.83
N MET A 78 -22.47 -5.90 -3.86
CA MET A 78 -22.06 -5.01 -4.96
C MET A 78 -22.01 -3.56 -4.49
N HIS A 79 -21.28 -2.71 -5.23
CA HIS A 79 -21.27 -1.26 -4.98
C HIS A 79 -22.68 -0.65 -5.13
N GLU A 80 -23.01 0.36 -4.31
CA GLU A 80 -24.35 0.97 -4.26
C GLU A 80 -24.83 1.48 -5.64
N ASP A 81 -23.95 2.09 -6.43
CA ASP A 81 -24.30 2.54 -7.79
C ASP A 81 -24.77 1.40 -8.70
N ILE A 82 -24.16 0.22 -8.57
CA ILE A 82 -24.52 -0.97 -9.36
C ILE A 82 -25.85 -1.52 -8.85
N TRP A 83 -26.03 -1.54 -7.54
CA TRP A 83 -27.27 -1.94 -6.88
C TRP A 83 -28.47 -1.06 -7.30
N ARG A 84 -28.27 0.27 -7.40
CA ARG A 84 -29.27 1.21 -7.93
C ARG A 84 -29.57 0.94 -9.40
N LYS A 85 -28.54 0.81 -10.24
CA LYS A 85 -28.70 0.54 -11.69
C LYS A 85 -29.42 -0.78 -11.97
N ALA A 86 -29.19 -1.80 -11.14
CA ALA A 86 -29.85 -3.10 -11.24
C ALA A 86 -31.32 -3.08 -10.77
N GLY A 87 -31.80 -1.97 -10.20
CA GLY A 87 -33.21 -1.79 -9.84
C GLY A 87 -33.60 -2.33 -8.46
N PHE A 88 -32.63 -2.56 -7.56
CA PHE A 88 -32.92 -3.06 -6.21
C PHE A 88 -33.46 -1.98 -5.25
N GLU A 89 -33.24 -0.70 -5.54
CA GLU A 89 -33.62 0.41 -4.65
C GLU A 89 -35.13 0.43 -4.31
N PRO A 90 -36.05 0.37 -5.30
CA PRO A 90 -37.48 0.32 -5.00
C PRO A 90 -37.89 -0.90 -4.16
N PHE A 91 -37.22 -2.05 -4.33
CA PHE A 91 -37.52 -3.26 -3.55
C PHE A 91 -37.11 -3.10 -2.08
N HIS A 92 -35.96 -2.46 -1.85
CA HIS A 92 -35.47 -2.17 -0.52
C HIS A 92 -36.33 -1.15 0.23
N GLU A 93 -36.76 -0.08 -0.43
CA GLU A 93 -37.68 0.91 0.17
C GLU A 93 -39.00 0.28 0.62
N GLU A 94 -39.54 -0.64 -0.17
CA GLU A 94 -40.72 -1.42 0.21
C GLU A 94 -40.42 -2.33 1.41
N ALA A 95 -39.31 -3.08 1.34
CA ALA A 95 -38.90 -4.03 2.37
C ALA A 95 -38.47 -3.38 3.70
N ALA A 96 -38.13 -2.08 3.71
CA ALA A 96 -37.81 -1.33 4.91
C ALA A 96 -38.98 -1.31 5.93
N ASN A 97 -40.22 -1.41 5.44
CA ASN A 97 -41.43 -1.40 6.27
C ASN A 97 -41.91 -2.80 6.67
N PHE A 98 -41.22 -3.86 6.25
CA PHE A 98 -41.65 -5.22 6.55
C PHE A 98 -41.41 -5.59 8.02
N PRO A 99 -42.35 -6.29 8.69
CA PRO A 99 -42.16 -6.83 10.04
C PRO A 99 -40.94 -7.74 10.15
N ILE A 100 -40.35 -7.81 11.33
CA ILE A 100 -39.19 -8.68 11.61
C ILE A 100 -39.52 -10.12 11.20
N GLY A 101 -38.63 -10.74 10.41
CA GLY A 101 -38.78 -12.11 9.92
C GLY A 101 -39.19 -12.21 8.46
N GLN A 102 -39.79 -11.16 7.88
CA GLN A 102 -40.14 -11.13 6.46
C GLN A 102 -38.94 -10.73 5.59
N SER A 103 -38.77 -11.40 4.44
CA SER A 103 -37.65 -11.18 3.51
C SER A 103 -38.08 -10.35 2.30
N ASP A 104 -37.11 -9.73 1.63
CA ASP A 104 -37.31 -9.00 0.37
C ASP A 104 -37.34 -9.98 -0.81
N GLU A 105 -38.52 -10.55 -1.07
CA GLU A 105 -38.72 -11.59 -2.09
C GLU A 105 -38.39 -11.12 -3.51
N LYS A 106 -38.60 -9.84 -3.83
CA LYS A 106 -38.30 -9.29 -5.16
C LYS A 106 -36.79 -9.23 -5.41
N SER A 107 -36.04 -8.76 -4.43
CA SER A 107 -34.58 -8.75 -4.50
C SER A 107 -34.00 -10.16 -4.55
N ILE A 108 -34.56 -11.11 -3.79
CA ILE A 108 -34.11 -12.50 -3.80
C ILE A 108 -34.32 -13.13 -5.18
N ALA A 109 -35.49 -12.96 -5.78
CA ALA A 109 -35.78 -13.52 -7.11
C ALA A 109 -34.81 -12.98 -8.18
N LEU A 110 -34.49 -11.68 -8.15
CA LEU A 110 -33.51 -11.11 -9.08
C LEU A 110 -32.08 -11.62 -8.79
N CYS A 111 -31.71 -11.81 -7.51
CA CYS A 111 -30.43 -12.46 -7.18
C CYS A 111 -30.37 -13.91 -7.68
N GLU A 112 -31.46 -14.67 -7.58
CA GLU A 112 -31.56 -16.03 -8.12
C GLU A 112 -31.37 -16.06 -9.64
N GLU A 113 -31.92 -15.07 -10.36
CA GLU A 113 -31.73 -14.93 -11.82
C GLU A 113 -30.26 -14.63 -12.16
N ILE A 114 -29.66 -13.63 -11.52
CA ILE A 114 -28.29 -13.18 -11.79
C ILE A 114 -27.27 -14.28 -11.45
N PHE A 115 -27.48 -15.02 -10.35
CA PHE A 115 -26.55 -16.02 -9.85
C PHE A 115 -27.01 -17.47 -10.09
N ALA A 116 -27.94 -17.69 -11.02
CA ALA A 116 -28.58 -19.00 -11.27
C ALA A 116 -27.56 -20.13 -11.48
N GLU A 117 -26.49 -19.88 -12.24
CA GLU A 117 -25.41 -20.83 -12.48
C GLU A 117 -24.72 -21.28 -11.18
N PHE A 118 -24.43 -20.33 -10.29
CA PHE A 118 -23.68 -20.59 -9.06
C PHE A 118 -24.53 -21.25 -7.98
N LEU A 119 -25.84 -21.01 -7.99
CA LEU A 119 -26.80 -21.66 -7.09
C LEU A 119 -27.10 -23.11 -7.48
N GLY A 120 -26.56 -23.62 -8.59
CA GLY A 120 -26.81 -25.00 -9.06
C GLY A 120 -28.28 -25.24 -9.42
N GLY A 121 -28.99 -24.20 -9.85
CA GLY A 121 -30.43 -24.25 -10.14
C GLY A 121 -31.34 -24.44 -8.92
N LYS A 122 -30.80 -24.32 -7.71
CA LYS A 122 -31.56 -24.43 -6.44
C LYS A 122 -32.03 -23.05 -5.97
N PRO A 123 -33.20 -22.93 -5.35
CA PRO A 123 -33.67 -21.67 -4.80
C PRO A 123 -32.80 -21.22 -3.61
N ALA A 124 -32.70 -19.92 -3.43
CA ALA A 124 -32.08 -19.29 -2.28
C ALA A 124 -32.90 -19.56 -1.01
N LEU A 125 -32.19 -19.88 0.07
CA LEU A 125 -32.74 -19.96 1.41
C LEU A 125 -32.76 -18.56 2.02
N ARG A 126 -33.89 -18.20 2.63
CA ARG A 126 -34.16 -16.86 3.15
C ARG A 126 -34.29 -16.89 4.68
N ASN A 127 -33.78 -15.88 5.36
CA ASN A 127 -33.90 -15.74 6.81
C ASN A 127 -33.89 -14.26 7.19
N ASN A 128 -35.06 -13.60 7.10
CA ASN A 128 -35.16 -12.15 7.25
C ASN A 128 -34.16 -11.42 6.32
N SER A 129 -34.03 -11.96 5.10
CA SER A 129 -33.02 -11.57 4.12
C SER A 129 -33.44 -10.27 3.44
N ARG A 130 -32.67 -9.21 3.64
CA ARG A 130 -32.88 -7.86 3.09
C ARG A 130 -31.53 -7.23 2.79
N TRP A 131 -31.51 -6.27 1.88
CA TRP A 131 -30.33 -5.44 1.63
C TRP A 131 -29.91 -4.67 2.87
N ARG A 132 -28.60 -4.64 3.11
CA ARG A 132 -27.95 -3.93 4.20
C ARG A 132 -26.71 -3.23 3.67
N THR A 133 -26.28 -2.22 4.41
CA THR A 133 -24.99 -1.57 4.22
C THR A 133 -24.08 -2.01 5.35
N PHE A 134 -22.82 -2.36 5.07
CA PHE A 134 -21.90 -2.75 6.13
C PHE A 134 -21.48 -1.51 6.94
N ALA A 135 -21.53 -1.60 8.27
CA ALA A 135 -21.01 -0.55 9.15
C ALA A 135 -19.72 -1.03 9.80
N ALA A 136 -18.61 -0.36 9.50
CA ALA A 136 -17.33 -0.55 10.18
C ALA A 136 -17.36 0.21 11.52
N ILE A 137 -17.60 -0.53 12.60
CA ILE A 137 -17.76 0.00 13.96
C ILE A 137 -16.45 -0.11 14.72
N ARG A 138 -16.04 0.99 15.33
CA ARG A 138 -14.89 1.08 16.23
C ARG A 138 -15.30 1.84 17.49
N ASN A 139 -14.76 1.45 18.64
CA ASN A 139 -15.01 2.10 19.92
C ASN A 139 -13.66 2.42 20.59
N GLU A 140 -13.55 3.59 21.23
CA GLU A 140 -12.35 3.97 21.98
C GLU A 140 -12.09 3.05 23.18
N THR A 141 -13.16 2.57 23.82
CA THR A 141 -13.14 1.55 24.86
C THR A 141 -14.30 0.58 24.68
N TRP A 142 -14.21 -0.64 25.19
CA TRP A 142 -15.33 -1.60 25.24
C TRP A 142 -15.98 -1.69 26.62
N VAL A 143 -15.55 -0.85 27.56
CA VAL A 143 -15.92 -0.94 28.97
C VAL A 143 -16.50 0.37 29.46
N HIS A 144 -17.58 0.28 30.24
CA HIS A 144 -18.13 1.40 30.98
C HIS A 144 -18.54 0.96 32.39
N LYS A 145 -17.73 1.27 33.41
CA LYS A 145 -17.94 0.79 34.79
C LYS A 145 -17.97 -0.74 34.83
N ASN A 146 -19.06 -1.34 35.27
CA ASN A 146 -19.29 -2.79 35.29
C ASN A 146 -19.95 -3.32 34.00
N LEU A 147 -20.06 -2.52 32.94
CA LEU A 147 -20.60 -2.91 31.64
C LEU A 147 -19.47 -3.18 30.64
N VAL A 148 -19.59 -4.26 29.89
CA VAL A 148 -18.71 -4.58 28.76
C VAL A 148 -19.52 -4.91 27.50
N ILE A 149 -19.09 -4.38 26.35
CA ILE A 149 -19.66 -4.70 25.03
C ILE A 149 -18.81 -5.77 24.33
N LEU A 150 -19.46 -6.71 23.62
CA LEU A 150 -18.82 -7.83 22.91
C LEU A 150 -19.37 -8.04 21.49
N GLY A 151 -18.61 -8.79 20.68
CA GLY A 151 -18.97 -9.11 19.30
C GLY A 151 -19.09 -7.85 18.43
N ASP A 152 -20.07 -7.84 17.52
CA ASP A 152 -20.35 -6.68 16.66
C ASP A 152 -20.79 -5.44 17.44
N ALA A 153 -21.13 -5.59 18.74
CA ALA A 153 -21.31 -4.43 19.60
C ALA A 153 -19.98 -3.69 19.82
N ALA A 154 -18.88 -4.42 20.01
CA ALA A 154 -17.55 -3.88 20.29
C ALA A 154 -16.75 -3.51 19.03
N ALA A 155 -16.83 -4.33 17.99
CA ALA A 155 -16.05 -4.19 16.77
C ALA A 155 -16.60 -5.08 15.67
N THR A 156 -16.87 -4.51 14.48
CA THR A 156 -17.28 -5.30 13.31
C THR A 156 -16.07 -5.65 12.43
N ALA A 157 -16.15 -6.79 11.76
CA ALA A 157 -15.19 -7.21 10.73
C ALA A 157 -15.95 -7.73 9.51
N HIS A 158 -15.58 -7.24 8.32
CA HIS A 158 -16.24 -7.64 7.08
C HIS A 158 -16.24 -9.16 6.87
N PHE A 159 -17.38 -9.71 6.44
CA PHE A 159 -17.56 -11.16 6.28
C PHE A 159 -16.61 -11.77 5.24
N ALA A 160 -16.06 -10.96 4.34
CA ALA A 160 -15.05 -11.36 3.37
C ALA A 160 -13.82 -12.07 3.96
N ILE A 161 -13.49 -11.86 5.24
CA ILE A 161 -12.38 -12.54 5.92
C ILE A 161 -12.84 -13.66 6.87
N GLY A 162 -14.15 -13.95 6.96
CA GLY A 162 -14.71 -15.07 7.72
C GLY A 162 -14.39 -15.08 9.21
N SER A 163 -14.17 -13.90 9.83
CA SER A 163 -13.60 -13.81 11.19
C SER A 163 -14.56 -13.28 12.26
N GLY A 164 -15.77 -12.81 11.91
CA GLY A 164 -16.69 -12.17 12.87
C GLY A 164 -17.06 -13.06 14.07
N THR A 165 -17.59 -14.26 13.83
CA THR A 165 -17.92 -15.22 14.90
C THR A 165 -16.71 -15.62 15.72
N LYS A 166 -15.56 -15.84 15.06
CA LYS A 166 -14.30 -16.17 15.74
C LYS A 166 -13.87 -15.05 16.68
N LEU A 167 -13.92 -13.79 16.23
CA LEU A 167 -13.59 -12.62 17.05
C LEU A 167 -14.48 -12.54 18.29
N ALA A 168 -15.79 -12.72 18.12
CA ALA A 168 -16.74 -12.71 19.23
C ALA A 168 -16.46 -13.80 20.26
N MET A 169 -16.21 -15.04 19.81
CA MET A 169 -15.92 -16.17 20.69
C MET A 169 -14.59 -16.01 21.42
N GLU A 170 -13.53 -15.62 20.71
CA GLU A 170 -12.23 -15.32 21.32
C GLU A 170 -12.31 -14.12 22.28
N GLY A 171 -13.15 -13.12 21.99
CA GLY A 171 -13.43 -12.02 22.90
C GLY A 171 -14.08 -12.51 24.20
N ALA A 172 -15.09 -13.36 24.11
CA ALA A 172 -15.74 -13.96 25.27
C ALA A 172 -14.78 -14.83 26.11
N ILE A 173 -13.94 -15.63 25.46
CA ILE A 173 -12.91 -16.45 26.13
C ILE A 173 -11.90 -15.55 26.86
N SER A 174 -11.41 -14.50 26.20
CA SER A 174 -10.46 -13.57 26.80
C SER A 174 -11.06 -12.82 27.97
N LEU A 175 -12.32 -12.36 27.87
CA LEU A 175 -13.01 -11.71 28.98
C LEU A 175 -13.14 -12.66 30.18
N ALA A 176 -13.53 -13.92 29.93
CA ALA A 176 -13.64 -14.92 30.98
C ALA A 176 -12.30 -15.18 31.68
N ALA A 177 -11.20 -15.26 30.93
CA ALA A 177 -9.85 -15.38 31.49
C ALA A 177 -9.50 -14.17 32.36
N CYS A 178 -9.69 -12.94 31.87
CA CYS A 178 -9.40 -11.73 32.64
C CYS A 178 -10.22 -11.66 33.94
N ILE A 179 -11.48 -12.13 33.94
CA ILE A 179 -12.31 -12.21 35.15
C ILE A 179 -11.75 -13.20 36.17
N LEU A 180 -11.18 -14.32 35.73
CA LEU A 180 -10.60 -15.33 36.62
C LEU A 180 -9.21 -14.92 37.17
N GLU A 181 -8.47 -14.11 36.41
CA GLU A 181 -7.09 -13.72 36.71
C GLU A 181 -6.97 -12.46 37.59
N ASN A 182 -8.07 -11.69 37.75
CA ASN A 182 -8.05 -10.41 38.47
C ASN A 182 -9.00 -10.43 39.66
N ASP A 183 -8.60 -9.78 40.76
CA ASP A 183 -9.34 -9.77 42.03
C ASP A 183 -10.65 -8.96 42.00
N THR A 184 -10.83 -8.09 41.00
CA THR A 184 -12.01 -7.23 40.87
C THR A 184 -12.51 -7.18 39.43
N VAL A 185 -13.82 -7.01 39.26
CA VAL A 185 -14.45 -6.84 37.93
C VAL A 185 -13.87 -5.63 37.20
N GLU A 186 -13.63 -4.52 37.89
CA GLU A 186 -13.06 -3.33 37.26
C GLU A 186 -11.65 -3.59 36.69
N ALA A 187 -10.79 -4.27 37.45
CA ALA A 187 -9.46 -4.65 36.98
C ALA A 187 -9.52 -5.62 35.80
N ALA A 188 -10.40 -6.63 35.89
CA ALA A 188 -10.62 -7.60 34.81
C ALA A 188 -11.07 -6.94 33.51
N LEU A 189 -12.01 -6.00 33.58
CA LEU A 189 -12.51 -5.30 32.39
C LEU A 189 -11.45 -4.40 31.75
N ARG A 190 -10.65 -3.70 32.56
CA ARG A 190 -9.52 -2.90 32.05
C ARG A 190 -8.45 -3.77 31.38
N ALA A 191 -8.14 -4.93 31.98
CA ALA A 191 -7.20 -5.90 31.39
C ALA A 191 -7.73 -6.42 30.05
N TYR A 192 -9.00 -6.83 30.00
CA TYR A 192 -9.65 -7.26 28.76
C TYR A 192 -9.57 -6.19 27.65
N ASP A 193 -9.92 -4.94 27.98
CA ASP A 193 -9.91 -3.82 27.03
C ASP A 193 -8.51 -3.50 26.49
N THR A 194 -7.48 -3.74 27.31
CA THR A 194 -6.07 -3.47 26.96
C THR A 194 -5.47 -4.61 26.15
N ASP A 195 -5.66 -5.85 26.60
CA ASP A 195 -4.95 -7.02 26.07
C ASP A 195 -5.58 -7.53 24.78
N ARG A 196 -6.91 -7.49 24.68
CA ARG A 196 -7.63 -8.04 23.52
C ARG A 196 -7.66 -7.08 22.33
N ARG A 197 -7.61 -5.77 22.59
CA ARG A 197 -7.74 -4.69 21.60
C ARG A 197 -6.75 -4.76 20.43
N PRO A 198 -5.43 -4.89 20.62
CA PRO A 198 -4.48 -4.94 19.51
C PRO A 198 -4.78 -6.05 18.49
N VAL A 199 -5.27 -7.20 18.96
CA VAL A 199 -5.60 -8.36 18.12
C VAL A 199 -6.89 -8.13 17.34
N VAL A 200 -7.90 -7.51 17.96
CA VAL A 200 -9.15 -7.14 17.28
C VAL A 200 -8.88 -6.07 16.23
N GLU A 201 -8.18 -5.00 16.59
CA GLU A 201 -7.83 -3.92 15.66
C GLU A 201 -7.00 -4.42 14.47
N SER A 202 -6.06 -5.34 14.70
CA SER A 202 -5.31 -6.00 13.63
C SER A 202 -6.22 -6.76 12.65
N THR A 203 -7.22 -7.46 13.18
CA THR A 203 -8.21 -8.16 12.35
C THR A 203 -9.14 -7.19 11.63
N GLN A 204 -9.59 -6.10 12.28
CA GLN A 204 -10.39 -5.07 11.64
C GLN A 204 -9.63 -4.36 10.52
N ARG A 205 -8.35 -4.04 10.69
CA ARG A 205 -7.51 -3.49 9.60
C ARG A 205 -7.45 -4.43 8.40
N SER A 206 -7.32 -5.73 8.64
CA SER A 206 -7.30 -6.74 7.56
C SER A 206 -8.66 -6.88 6.89
N ALA A 207 -9.75 -6.79 7.67
CA ALA A 207 -11.12 -6.82 7.17
C ALA A 207 -11.44 -5.58 6.33
N GLN A 208 -11.01 -4.41 6.78
CA GLN A 208 -11.12 -3.14 6.09
C GLN A 208 -10.43 -3.21 4.73
N ALA A 209 -9.16 -3.64 4.69
CA ALA A 209 -8.43 -3.78 3.42
C ALA A 209 -9.10 -4.77 2.44
N ALA A 210 -9.71 -5.84 2.97
CA ALA A 210 -10.44 -6.79 2.13
C ALA A 210 -11.78 -6.24 1.64
N LEU A 211 -12.46 -5.43 2.46
CA LEU A 211 -13.70 -4.75 2.13
C LEU A 211 -13.46 -3.73 1.02
N GLU A 212 -12.50 -2.83 1.20
CA GLU A 212 -12.14 -1.80 0.22
C GLU A 212 -11.74 -2.41 -1.12
N TRP A 213 -11.06 -3.57 -1.10
CA TRP A 213 -10.74 -4.28 -2.33
C TRP A 213 -11.98 -4.78 -3.09
N PHE A 214 -13.04 -5.19 -2.38
CA PHE A 214 -14.30 -5.62 -3.01
C PHE A 214 -15.14 -4.44 -3.51
N GLU A 215 -15.12 -3.30 -2.81
CA GLU A 215 -15.71 -2.05 -3.30
C GLU A 215 -15.08 -1.64 -4.64
N GLU A 216 -13.76 -1.83 -4.76
CA GLU A 216 -12.97 -1.42 -5.92
C GLU A 216 -12.72 -2.55 -6.94
N ILE A 217 -13.40 -3.69 -6.83
CA ILE A 217 -13.08 -4.91 -7.60
C ILE A 217 -13.03 -4.68 -9.12
N THR A 218 -13.85 -3.74 -9.61
CA THR A 218 -13.95 -3.38 -11.03
C THR A 218 -12.60 -3.01 -11.64
N GLN A 219 -11.70 -2.41 -10.87
CA GLN A 219 -10.38 -1.99 -11.37
C GLN A 219 -9.45 -3.17 -11.71
N TYR A 220 -9.77 -4.39 -11.27
CA TYR A 220 -8.96 -5.58 -11.50
C TYR A 220 -9.55 -6.54 -12.54
N MET A 221 -10.72 -6.28 -13.11
CA MET A 221 -11.40 -7.22 -14.01
C MET A 221 -10.62 -7.54 -15.29
N ASN A 222 -9.69 -6.67 -15.68
CA ASN A 222 -8.81 -6.89 -16.83
C ASN A 222 -7.50 -7.63 -16.49
N GLN A 223 -7.29 -8.04 -15.24
CA GLN A 223 -6.10 -8.81 -14.85
C GLN A 223 -6.12 -10.21 -15.49
N GLU A 224 -4.92 -10.76 -15.72
CA GLU A 224 -4.80 -12.17 -16.08
C GLU A 224 -5.43 -13.04 -14.97
N PRO A 225 -6.20 -14.09 -15.28
CA PRO A 225 -7.00 -14.82 -14.28
C PRO A 225 -6.24 -15.34 -13.05
N LEU A 226 -5.02 -15.86 -13.21
CA LEU A 226 -4.21 -16.33 -12.07
C LEU A 226 -3.65 -15.16 -11.25
N GLN A 227 -3.27 -14.06 -11.90
CA GLN A 227 -2.93 -12.83 -11.21
C GLN A 227 -4.13 -12.25 -10.43
N PHE A 228 -5.33 -12.22 -11.02
CA PHE A 228 -6.56 -11.81 -10.34
C PHE A 228 -6.83 -12.68 -9.11
N ALA A 229 -6.75 -14.01 -9.26
CA ALA A 229 -6.92 -14.94 -8.15
C ALA A 229 -5.89 -14.71 -7.04
N PHE A 230 -4.62 -14.50 -7.39
CA PHE A 230 -3.57 -14.18 -6.42
C PHE A 230 -3.81 -12.84 -5.72
N ASN A 231 -4.19 -11.80 -6.46
CA ASN A 231 -4.52 -10.48 -5.90
C ASN A 231 -5.69 -10.59 -4.91
N MET A 232 -6.78 -11.25 -5.32
CA MET A 232 -7.94 -11.51 -4.46
C MET A 232 -7.52 -12.24 -3.19
N MET A 233 -6.72 -13.31 -3.27
CA MET A 233 -6.27 -14.07 -2.09
C MET A 233 -5.40 -13.25 -1.14
N THR A 234 -4.64 -12.28 -1.64
CA THR A 234 -3.71 -11.44 -0.87
C THR A 234 -4.29 -10.07 -0.49
N ARG A 235 -5.55 -9.76 -0.82
CA ARG A 235 -6.20 -8.46 -0.58
C ARG A 235 -6.17 -8.00 0.89
N SER A 236 -6.31 -8.95 1.82
CA SER A 236 -6.33 -8.66 3.27
C SER A 236 -4.94 -8.35 3.84
N ARG A 237 -3.87 -8.53 3.06
CA ARG A 237 -2.45 -8.40 3.46
C ARG A 237 -2.00 -9.37 4.56
N ARG A 238 -2.87 -10.28 5.03
CA ARG A 238 -2.51 -11.38 5.95
C ARG A 238 -1.98 -12.60 5.22
N ILE A 239 -2.53 -12.86 4.03
CA ILE A 239 -2.06 -13.88 3.12
C ILE A 239 -1.11 -13.19 2.14
N THR A 240 0.00 -13.85 1.87
CA THR A 240 1.15 -13.32 1.14
C THR A 240 1.68 -14.37 0.18
N TYR A 241 2.66 -13.97 -0.63
CA TYR A 241 3.38 -14.86 -1.53
C TYR A 241 3.92 -16.12 -0.82
N GLY A 242 4.78 -15.95 0.19
CA GLY A 242 5.37 -17.05 0.94
C GLY A 242 4.33 -17.82 1.76
N ASN A 243 3.29 -17.16 2.26
CA ASN A 243 2.18 -17.85 2.93
C ASN A 243 1.40 -18.76 1.97
N LEU A 244 1.17 -18.32 0.74
CA LEU A 244 0.50 -19.12 -0.29
C LEU A 244 1.38 -20.25 -0.80
N GLU A 245 2.68 -20.02 -0.95
CA GLU A 245 3.64 -21.07 -1.32
C GLU A 245 3.63 -22.24 -0.31
N LEU A 246 3.59 -21.93 0.99
CA LEU A 246 3.46 -22.93 2.05
C LEU A 246 2.12 -23.69 2.01
N ARG A 247 1.05 -23.06 1.54
CA ARG A 247 -0.31 -23.63 1.51
C ARG A 247 -0.57 -24.45 0.24
N ASP A 248 -0.10 -23.94 -0.90
CA ASP A 248 -0.35 -24.48 -2.23
C ASP A 248 0.77 -24.07 -3.22
N ALA A 249 1.89 -24.80 -3.18
CA ALA A 249 3.03 -24.58 -4.06
C ALA A 249 2.70 -24.80 -5.55
N GLU A 250 1.73 -25.66 -5.88
CA GLU A 250 1.33 -25.89 -7.28
C GLU A 250 0.60 -24.67 -7.84
N PHE A 251 -0.31 -24.08 -7.07
CA PHE A 251 -0.95 -22.82 -7.42
C PHE A 251 0.09 -21.72 -7.61
N MET A 252 1.05 -21.58 -6.69
CA MET A 252 2.09 -20.55 -6.81
C MET A 252 2.95 -20.70 -8.06
N LYS A 253 3.35 -21.93 -8.42
CA LYS A 253 4.09 -22.18 -9.67
C LYS A 253 3.31 -21.73 -10.91
N ARG A 254 1.99 -21.93 -10.90
CA ARG A 254 1.11 -21.47 -11.99
C ARG A 254 1.03 -19.94 -12.04
N VAL A 255 0.90 -19.29 -10.88
CA VAL A 255 0.90 -17.82 -10.76
C VAL A 255 2.22 -17.23 -11.28
N GLU A 256 3.36 -17.73 -10.82
CA GLU A 256 4.69 -17.26 -11.27
C GLU A 256 4.87 -17.41 -12.78
N THR A 257 4.48 -18.56 -13.32
CA THR A 257 4.56 -18.84 -14.76
C THR A 257 3.67 -17.88 -15.54
N ALA A 258 2.40 -17.72 -15.14
CA ALA A 258 1.46 -16.82 -15.79
C ALA A 258 1.90 -15.36 -15.71
N TYR A 259 2.43 -14.95 -14.55
CA TYR A 259 3.00 -13.62 -14.35
C TYR A 259 4.15 -13.36 -15.31
N LEU A 260 5.15 -14.25 -15.40
CA LEU A 260 6.26 -14.13 -16.34
C LEU A 260 5.77 -14.03 -17.79
N GLN A 261 4.87 -14.93 -18.21
CA GLN A 261 4.34 -14.93 -19.58
C GLN A 261 3.59 -13.63 -19.90
N ASN A 262 2.83 -13.10 -18.94
CA ASN A 262 2.17 -11.81 -19.10
C ASN A 262 3.19 -10.66 -19.20
N GLN A 263 4.23 -10.63 -18.36
CA GLN A 263 5.28 -9.60 -18.41
C GLN A 263 6.05 -9.62 -19.74
N ILE A 264 6.31 -10.80 -20.30
CA ILE A 264 6.90 -10.96 -21.64
C ILE A 264 5.93 -10.43 -22.70
N LYS A 265 4.66 -10.84 -22.65
CA LYS A 265 3.63 -10.42 -23.61
C LYS A 265 3.46 -8.90 -23.70
N ILE A 266 3.52 -8.20 -22.56
CA ILE A 266 3.40 -6.74 -22.51
C ILE A 266 4.74 -6.00 -22.72
N GLY A 267 5.82 -6.72 -23.02
CA GLY A 267 7.13 -6.15 -23.35
C GLY A 267 7.92 -5.58 -22.17
N ASN A 268 7.49 -5.86 -20.92
CA ASN A 268 8.21 -5.43 -19.72
C ASN A 268 9.46 -6.29 -19.47
N VAL A 269 9.47 -7.54 -19.94
CA VAL A 269 10.53 -8.53 -19.72
C VAL A 269 11.00 -9.08 -21.08
N PRO A 270 12.29 -9.34 -21.30
CA PRO A 270 12.80 -9.99 -22.51
C PRO A 270 12.17 -11.36 -22.77
N ALA A 271 11.96 -11.71 -24.04
CA ALA A 271 11.28 -12.94 -24.43
C ALA A 271 12.02 -14.24 -24.02
N ASP A 272 13.32 -14.16 -23.76
CA ASP A 272 14.19 -15.25 -23.33
C ASP A 272 14.37 -15.31 -21.80
N CYS A 273 13.71 -14.43 -21.04
CA CYS A 273 13.78 -14.44 -19.59
C CYS A 273 13.18 -15.73 -19.01
N THR A 274 13.96 -16.41 -18.16
CA THR A 274 13.53 -17.64 -17.47
C THR A 274 13.30 -17.43 -15.97
N GLN A 275 13.43 -16.20 -15.47
CA GLN A 275 13.25 -15.90 -14.04
C GLN A 275 11.75 -15.85 -13.71
N VAL A 276 11.28 -16.80 -12.92
CA VAL A 276 9.85 -16.91 -12.57
C VAL A 276 9.48 -16.08 -11.33
N VAL A 277 10.43 -15.84 -10.42
CA VAL A 277 10.17 -15.10 -9.18
C VAL A 277 10.00 -13.61 -9.48
N PRO A 278 8.84 -12.99 -9.18
CA PRO A 278 8.48 -11.64 -9.63
C PRO A 278 9.53 -10.57 -9.31
N MET A 279 10.07 -10.54 -8.09
CA MET A 279 11.04 -9.50 -7.69
C MET A 279 12.35 -9.53 -8.47
N PHE A 280 12.71 -10.68 -9.05
CA PHE A 280 13.96 -10.85 -9.81
C PHE A 280 13.75 -10.76 -11.33
N GLN A 281 12.53 -10.55 -11.80
CA GLN A 281 12.28 -10.29 -13.22
C GLN A 281 12.78 -8.89 -13.59
N PRO A 282 13.44 -8.72 -14.75
CA PRO A 282 13.84 -7.40 -15.21
C PRO A 282 12.62 -6.52 -15.50
N LEU A 283 12.84 -5.21 -15.64
CA LEU A 283 11.84 -4.26 -16.13
C LEU A 283 12.46 -3.40 -17.24
N LYS A 284 11.82 -3.39 -18.40
CA LYS A 284 12.12 -2.44 -19.46
C LYS A 284 11.29 -1.16 -19.28
N LEU A 285 11.97 -0.03 -19.18
CA LEU A 285 11.40 1.32 -19.22
C LEU A 285 12.11 2.09 -20.34
N ARG A 286 11.39 2.45 -21.41
CA ARG A 286 11.98 3.03 -22.62
C ARG A 286 13.19 2.19 -23.12
N GLY A 287 14.38 2.79 -23.20
CA GLY A 287 15.65 2.13 -23.55
C GLY A 287 16.39 1.52 -22.36
N LEU A 288 15.95 1.77 -21.12
CA LEU A 288 16.58 1.24 -19.91
C LEU A 288 16.02 -0.14 -19.56
N GLU A 289 16.92 -1.09 -19.32
CA GLU A 289 16.59 -2.37 -18.69
C GLU A 289 17.11 -2.39 -17.26
N ILE A 290 16.19 -2.47 -16.30
CA ILE A 290 16.50 -2.64 -14.88
C ILE A 290 16.54 -4.16 -14.62
N PRO A 291 17.62 -4.71 -14.02
CA PRO A 291 17.84 -6.16 -13.97
C PRO A 291 16.92 -6.91 -12.99
N ASN A 292 16.27 -6.20 -12.06
CA ASN A 292 15.28 -6.76 -11.14
C ASN A 292 14.36 -5.64 -10.60
N ARG A 293 13.29 -5.99 -9.88
CA ARG A 293 12.25 -5.05 -9.42
C ARG A 293 12.55 -4.39 -8.06
N VAL A 294 13.74 -4.61 -7.50
CA VAL A 294 14.13 -4.10 -6.18
C VAL A 294 14.87 -2.78 -6.35
N VAL A 295 14.36 -1.75 -5.67
CA VAL A 295 14.89 -0.39 -5.76
C VAL A 295 15.40 0.07 -4.39
N VAL A 296 16.55 0.73 -4.35
CA VAL A 296 17.00 1.49 -3.18
C VAL A 296 16.32 2.85 -3.23
N SER A 297 15.44 3.13 -2.26
CA SER A 297 14.73 4.42 -2.19
C SER A 297 15.71 5.59 -2.06
N PRO A 298 15.37 6.78 -2.59
CA PRO A 298 16.02 8.03 -2.22
C PRO A 298 16.00 8.22 -0.69
N MET A 299 17.15 8.52 -0.10
CA MET A 299 17.33 8.74 1.35
C MET A 299 18.43 9.78 1.56
N ASP A 300 18.11 10.92 2.17
CA ASP A 300 19.11 11.96 2.45
C ASP A 300 20.16 11.49 3.45
N MET A 301 21.44 11.56 3.05
CA MET A 301 22.56 11.11 3.86
C MET A 301 23.21 12.26 4.65
N TYR A 302 22.90 13.51 4.30
CA TYR A 302 23.41 14.71 4.97
C TYR A 302 24.93 14.68 5.16
N SER A 303 25.65 14.24 4.12
CA SER A 303 27.08 13.95 4.16
C SER A 303 27.90 14.67 3.09
N SER A 304 27.30 15.67 2.42
CA SER A 304 27.98 16.48 1.41
C SER A 304 28.58 17.75 2.02
N VAL A 305 29.61 18.28 1.38
CA VAL A 305 30.19 19.60 1.72
C VAL A 305 29.98 20.50 0.51
N ASP A 306 29.32 21.65 0.69
CA ASP A 306 28.96 22.57 -0.40
C ASP A 306 28.24 21.89 -1.58
N GLY A 307 27.42 20.87 -1.26
CA GLY A 307 26.70 20.06 -2.23
C GLY A 307 27.53 19.02 -2.97
N ILE A 308 28.84 18.92 -2.70
CA ILE A 308 29.72 17.94 -3.34
C ILE A 308 29.60 16.60 -2.59
N PRO A 309 29.15 15.52 -3.26
CA PRO A 309 29.11 14.20 -2.63
C PRO A 309 30.54 13.67 -2.45
N GLY A 310 30.86 13.16 -1.26
CA GLY A 310 32.15 12.54 -0.95
C GLY A 310 32.14 11.01 -0.89
N ASP A 311 33.22 10.46 -0.32
CA ASP A 311 33.46 9.02 -0.18
C ASP A 311 32.32 8.27 0.52
N PHE A 312 31.61 8.92 1.44
CA PHE A 312 30.44 8.32 2.09
C PHE A 312 29.39 7.89 1.06
N HIS A 313 29.06 8.76 0.09
CA HIS A 313 28.06 8.45 -0.95
C HIS A 313 28.57 7.35 -1.88
N LYS A 314 29.87 7.39 -2.24
CA LYS A 314 30.52 6.37 -3.07
C LYS A 314 30.44 4.98 -2.43
N VAL A 315 30.82 4.87 -1.15
CA VAL A 315 30.74 3.62 -0.39
C VAL A 315 29.27 3.22 -0.18
N HIS A 316 28.40 4.17 0.15
CA HIS A 316 26.99 3.92 0.38
C HIS A 316 26.31 3.31 -0.85
N MET A 317 26.37 3.97 -2.00
CA MET A 317 25.71 3.51 -3.23
C MET A 317 26.43 2.29 -3.82
N GLY A 318 27.77 2.30 -3.79
CA GLY A 318 28.57 1.17 -4.25
C GLY A 318 28.26 -0.13 -3.50
N ALA A 319 28.05 -0.07 -2.19
CA ALA A 319 27.66 -1.25 -1.41
C ALA A 319 26.32 -1.84 -1.84
N ARG A 320 25.31 -1.01 -2.17
CA ARG A 320 23.99 -1.51 -2.63
C ARG A 320 24.03 -2.01 -4.07
N ALA A 321 24.90 -1.43 -4.90
CA ALA A 321 25.16 -1.90 -6.26
C ALA A 321 25.81 -3.29 -6.24
N LEU A 322 26.78 -3.51 -5.36
CA LEU A 322 27.37 -4.83 -5.11
C LEU A 322 26.37 -5.79 -4.44
N GLY A 323 25.45 -5.25 -3.64
CA GLY A 323 24.36 -5.94 -2.96
C GLY A 323 23.18 -6.35 -3.85
N GLY A 324 23.26 -6.13 -5.17
CA GLY A 324 22.36 -6.71 -6.16
C GLY A 324 21.04 -5.98 -6.40
N ALA A 325 20.84 -4.79 -5.84
CA ALA A 325 19.65 -3.98 -6.12
C ALA A 325 19.56 -3.63 -7.62
N GLY A 326 18.36 -3.63 -8.20
CA GLY A 326 18.16 -3.38 -9.62
C GLY A 326 18.35 -1.92 -10.00
N LEU A 327 17.78 -1.02 -9.21
CA LEU A 327 17.88 0.43 -9.38
C LEU A 327 18.25 1.09 -8.05
N ILE A 328 19.16 2.06 -8.08
CA ILE A 328 19.61 2.80 -6.92
C ILE A 328 19.31 4.26 -7.15
N PHE A 329 18.52 4.87 -6.27
CA PHE A 329 18.35 6.31 -6.28
C PHE A 329 19.42 7.00 -5.46
N THR A 330 19.86 8.17 -5.92
CA THR A 330 20.51 9.15 -5.06
C THR A 330 19.58 9.63 -3.95
N GLU A 331 20.13 10.32 -2.95
CA GLU A 331 19.32 11.23 -2.14
C GLU A 331 18.69 12.34 -2.98
N MET A 332 17.82 13.17 -2.37
CA MET A 332 17.32 14.35 -3.06
C MET A 332 18.51 15.28 -3.35
N THR A 333 18.91 15.32 -4.63
CA THR A 333 20.02 16.13 -5.10
C THR A 333 19.50 17.52 -5.44
N CYS A 334 19.98 18.50 -4.69
CA CYS A 334 19.45 19.85 -4.73
C CYS A 334 19.95 20.57 -5.99
N ILE A 335 19.03 21.24 -6.70
CA ILE A 335 19.32 21.91 -7.99
C ILE A 335 20.05 23.25 -7.84
N SER A 336 20.17 23.76 -6.60
CA SER A 336 20.77 25.05 -6.28
C SER A 336 21.19 25.09 -4.80
N PRO A 337 22.09 26.02 -4.41
CA PRO A 337 22.47 26.20 -3.01
C PRO A 337 21.29 26.49 -2.08
N GLU A 338 20.34 27.32 -2.53
CA GLU A 338 19.14 27.72 -1.77
C GLU A 338 18.08 26.61 -1.74
N GLY A 339 18.11 25.70 -2.72
CA GLY A 339 17.23 24.53 -2.80
C GLY A 339 17.58 23.41 -1.83
N ARG A 340 18.65 23.55 -1.03
CA ARG A 340 19.05 22.56 -0.03
C ARG A 340 18.11 22.49 1.16
N ILE A 341 17.94 21.29 1.73
CA ILE A 341 17.27 21.10 3.02
C ILE A 341 18.20 21.59 4.14
N THR A 342 19.43 21.08 4.13
CA THR A 342 20.47 21.38 5.12
C THR A 342 21.78 21.74 4.41
N PRO A 343 22.76 22.36 5.11
CA PRO A 343 24.07 22.63 4.53
C PRO A 343 24.77 21.38 3.97
N ALA A 344 24.43 20.19 4.48
CA ALA A 344 25.06 18.92 4.14
C ALA A 344 24.33 18.09 3.06
N CYS A 345 23.30 18.66 2.43
CA CYS A 345 22.62 18.02 1.30
C CYS A 345 23.50 17.96 0.05
N ALA A 346 23.40 16.86 -0.70
CA ALA A 346 24.03 16.75 -2.00
C ALA A 346 23.40 17.69 -3.04
N GLY A 347 24.20 18.10 -4.02
CA GLY A 347 23.84 19.11 -5.02
C GLY A 347 24.21 18.72 -6.44
N LEU A 348 23.58 19.40 -7.41
CA LEU A 348 23.97 19.33 -8.82
C LEU A 348 23.60 20.63 -9.57
N TRP A 349 24.43 21.66 -9.38
CA TRP A 349 24.35 22.97 -10.02
C TRP A 349 25.68 23.44 -10.65
N ASN A 350 26.76 22.66 -10.52
CA ASN A 350 28.08 22.99 -11.07
C ASN A 350 28.87 21.75 -11.52
N GLY A 351 30.00 21.99 -12.20
CA GLY A 351 30.84 20.92 -12.78
C GLY A 351 31.68 20.11 -11.76
N GLU A 352 31.96 20.66 -10.58
CA GLU A 352 32.65 19.91 -9.52
C GLU A 352 31.75 18.80 -8.98
N GLN A 353 30.47 19.11 -8.79
CA GLN A 353 29.44 18.13 -8.42
C GLN A 353 29.22 17.08 -9.52
N VAL A 354 29.25 17.46 -10.81
CA VAL A 354 29.22 16.49 -11.92
C VAL A 354 30.37 15.51 -11.81
N SER A 355 31.59 16.01 -11.58
CA SER A 355 32.78 15.15 -11.50
C SER A 355 32.67 14.16 -10.34
N ALA A 356 32.22 14.61 -9.18
CA ALA A 356 32.03 13.76 -8.01
C ALA A 356 30.93 12.71 -8.20
N TRP A 357 29.78 13.11 -8.76
CA TRP A 357 28.71 12.16 -9.08
C TRP A 357 29.12 11.15 -10.14
N LYS A 358 29.86 11.58 -11.15
CA LYS A 358 30.36 10.70 -12.22
C LYS A 358 31.21 9.57 -11.67
N GLU A 359 32.06 9.80 -10.68
CA GLU A 359 32.82 8.72 -10.04
C GLU A 359 31.93 7.65 -9.39
N ILE A 360 30.82 8.07 -8.80
CA ILE A 360 29.85 7.18 -8.13
C ILE A 360 29.07 6.40 -9.20
N VAL A 361 28.57 7.10 -10.22
CA VAL A 361 27.84 6.51 -11.37
C VAL A 361 28.71 5.47 -12.07
N ASP A 362 29.95 5.84 -12.42
CA ASP A 362 30.89 4.95 -13.10
C ASP A 362 31.19 3.70 -12.24
N PHE A 363 31.27 3.84 -10.91
CA PHE A 363 31.40 2.68 -10.02
C PHE A 363 30.16 1.78 -10.05
N VAL A 364 28.96 2.34 -9.96
CA VAL A 364 27.71 1.54 -10.02
C VAL A 364 27.61 0.79 -11.34
N HIS A 365 28.01 1.41 -12.46
CA HIS A 365 28.03 0.78 -13.78
C HIS A 365 29.05 -0.35 -13.93
N THR A 366 29.93 -0.58 -12.95
CA THR A 366 30.74 -1.82 -12.88
C THR A 366 29.93 -3.04 -12.44
N THR A 367 28.71 -2.84 -11.93
CA THR A 367 27.75 -3.88 -11.57
C THR A 367 26.55 -3.88 -12.55
N PRO A 368 25.66 -4.88 -12.50
CA PRO A 368 24.43 -4.86 -13.30
C PRO A 368 23.43 -3.76 -12.89
N SER A 369 23.58 -3.18 -11.70
CA SER A 369 22.65 -2.18 -11.16
C SER A 369 22.59 -0.92 -12.01
N LYS A 370 21.43 -0.27 -12.00
CA LYS A 370 21.20 1.04 -12.61
C LYS A 370 21.18 2.13 -11.54
N ILE A 371 21.49 3.35 -11.93
CA ILE A 371 21.47 4.50 -11.01
C ILE A 371 20.58 5.62 -11.53
N ALA A 372 19.67 6.07 -10.67
CA ALA A 372 18.78 7.19 -10.91
C ALA A 372 19.15 8.36 -10.00
N ILE A 373 19.01 9.58 -10.52
CA ILE A 373 19.10 10.79 -9.72
C ILE A 373 17.69 11.28 -9.38
N GLN A 374 17.46 11.62 -8.11
CA GLN A 374 16.28 12.39 -7.72
C GLN A 374 16.68 13.85 -7.58
N ILE A 375 16.15 14.75 -8.41
CA ILE A 375 16.40 16.20 -8.31
C ILE A 375 15.23 16.90 -7.64
N GLY A 376 15.54 17.91 -6.81
CA GLY A 376 14.52 18.66 -6.08
C GLY A 376 14.99 19.96 -5.46
N HIS A 377 14.03 20.65 -4.84
CA HIS A 377 14.23 21.92 -4.14
C HIS A 377 13.42 21.89 -2.84
N SER A 378 14.05 22.15 -1.70
CA SER A 378 13.47 22.03 -0.36
C SER A 378 12.28 22.96 -0.08
N GLY A 379 12.27 24.13 -0.72
CA GLY A 379 11.20 25.12 -0.57
C GLY A 379 11.07 25.57 0.88
N ARG A 380 9.86 25.54 1.44
CA ARG A 380 9.61 25.94 2.84
C ARG A 380 10.25 25.05 3.91
N LYS A 381 10.84 23.91 3.53
CA LYS A 381 11.55 22.98 4.42
C LYS A 381 13.09 23.13 4.31
N GLY A 382 13.55 24.16 3.60
CA GLY A 382 14.98 24.47 3.44
C GLY A 382 15.60 25.16 4.64
N SER A 383 16.93 25.28 4.61
CA SER A 383 17.71 26.00 5.62
C SER A 383 17.48 25.47 7.05
N THR A 384 17.58 24.15 7.22
CA THR A 384 17.41 23.45 8.50
C THR A 384 18.68 22.69 8.92
N LYS A 385 18.73 22.29 10.19
CA LYS A 385 19.80 21.47 10.76
C LYS A 385 19.77 20.06 10.15
N VAL A 386 20.91 19.37 10.19
CA VAL A 386 20.94 17.94 9.89
C VAL A 386 20.08 17.17 10.89
N MET A 387 19.48 16.06 10.45
CA MET A 387 18.36 15.44 11.15
C MET A 387 18.64 15.03 12.61
N TRP A 388 19.88 14.63 12.94
CA TRP A 388 20.27 14.21 14.29
C TRP A 388 20.62 15.39 15.22
N GLU A 389 20.76 16.61 14.69
CA GLU A 389 20.95 17.84 15.47
C GLU A 389 19.62 18.57 15.72
N GLY A 390 18.62 18.32 14.87
CA GLY A 390 17.27 18.85 15.01
C GLY A 390 16.50 18.81 13.71
N ILE A 391 15.81 17.70 13.44
CA ILE A 391 14.96 17.55 12.25
C ILE A 391 13.98 18.72 12.08
N ASP A 392 13.92 19.24 10.85
CA ASP A 392 13.08 20.38 10.43
C ASP A 392 13.33 21.72 11.17
N LYS A 393 14.29 21.77 12.11
CA LYS A 393 14.60 22.99 12.86
C LYS A 393 15.53 23.90 12.08
N ALA A 394 15.28 25.21 12.13
CA ALA A 394 16.14 26.21 11.51
C ALA A 394 17.59 26.14 12.04
N LEU A 395 18.55 26.57 11.22
CA LEU A 395 19.95 26.70 11.63
C LEU A 395 20.11 27.75 12.74
N ASP A 396 21.11 27.58 13.60
CA ASP A 396 21.40 28.57 14.65
C ASP A 396 22.00 29.86 14.09
N SER A 397 22.70 29.77 12.94
CA SER A 397 23.22 30.90 12.18
C SER A 397 23.43 30.50 10.71
N GLY A 398 23.56 31.48 9.82
CA GLY A 398 23.81 31.22 8.38
C GLY A 398 22.59 30.70 7.61
N ASN A 399 21.36 30.97 8.09
CA ASN A 399 20.16 30.69 7.31
C ASN A 399 20.14 31.51 6.01
N TRP A 400 19.65 30.89 4.94
CA TRP A 400 19.34 31.56 3.68
C TRP A 400 17.83 31.77 3.55
N GLU A 401 17.43 32.74 2.72
CA GLU A 401 16.01 32.97 2.44
C GLU A 401 15.42 31.74 1.74
N ILE A 402 14.30 31.26 2.27
CA ILE A 402 13.54 30.15 1.68
C ILE A 402 12.30 30.70 0.95
N MET A 403 11.88 29.98 -0.09
CA MET A 403 10.75 30.36 -0.94
C MET A 403 9.71 29.24 -1.05
N ALA A 404 8.46 29.63 -1.31
CA ALA A 404 7.32 28.71 -1.38
C ALA A 404 6.16 29.32 -2.19
N PRO A 405 5.14 28.53 -2.57
CA PRO A 405 3.95 29.09 -3.21
C PRO A 405 3.19 30.10 -2.35
N SER A 406 3.28 30.00 -1.02
CA SER A 406 2.62 30.92 -0.07
C SER A 406 3.46 31.11 1.19
N PRO A 407 3.31 32.23 1.92
CA PRO A 407 4.16 32.57 3.08
C PRO A 407 3.72 31.82 4.34
N ILE A 408 3.74 30.48 4.29
CA ILE A 408 3.30 29.59 5.37
C ILE A 408 4.49 28.72 5.79
N PRO A 409 5.01 28.90 7.02
CA PRO A 409 6.14 28.10 7.49
C PRO A 409 5.74 26.63 7.66
N TYR A 410 6.71 25.71 7.61
CA TYR A 410 6.44 24.29 7.83
C TYR A 410 6.18 23.98 9.32
N LEU A 411 7.04 24.47 10.22
CA LEU A 411 6.81 24.48 11.66
C LEU A 411 6.34 25.86 12.12
N SER A 412 5.58 25.95 13.20
CA SER A 412 5.07 27.22 13.72
C SER A 412 6.16 28.18 14.20
N ASP A 413 7.33 27.65 14.60
CA ASP A 413 8.53 28.39 14.99
C ASP A 413 9.61 28.44 13.89
N GLY A 414 9.27 28.00 12.67
CA GLY A 414 10.16 27.97 11.52
C GLY A 414 10.27 29.31 10.78
N GLN A 415 11.15 29.35 9.78
CA GLN A 415 11.27 30.50 8.88
C GLN A 415 9.99 30.65 8.04
N VAL A 416 9.48 31.88 7.91
CA VAL A 416 8.38 32.19 7.00
C VAL A 416 8.95 32.31 5.59
N PRO A 417 8.54 31.47 4.63
CA PRO A 417 9.06 31.54 3.28
C PRO A 417 8.54 32.78 2.55
N ARG A 418 9.37 33.34 1.68
CA ARG A 418 8.91 34.34 0.72
C ARG A 418 7.98 33.68 -0.30
N GLU A 419 6.86 34.33 -0.58
CA GLU A 419 5.97 33.89 -1.65
C GLU A 419 6.66 34.07 -3.01
N MET A 420 6.67 33.01 -3.82
CA MET A 420 7.30 33.03 -5.13
C MET A 420 6.54 33.93 -6.11
N THR A 421 7.30 34.71 -6.87
CA THR A 421 6.86 35.42 -8.06
C THR A 421 7.00 34.53 -9.31
N ARG A 422 6.45 34.97 -10.45
CA ARG A 422 6.69 34.29 -11.74
C ARG A 422 8.17 34.21 -12.11
N ALA A 423 8.95 35.25 -11.80
CA ALA A 423 10.38 35.24 -12.05
C ALA A 423 11.13 34.20 -11.18
N ASP A 424 10.71 34.01 -9.92
CA ASP A 424 11.25 32.94 -9.07
C ASP A 424 10.90 31.55 -9.64
N MET A 425 9.66 31.39 -10.13
CA MET A 425 9.22 30.14 -10.76
C MET A 425 10.04 29.84 -12.03
N ASP A 426 10.30 30.84 -12.87
CA ASP A 426 11.16 30.69 -14.05
C ASP A 426 12.60 30.35 -13.69
N LEU A 427 13.16 31.00 -12.67
CA LEU A 427 14.51 30.70 -12.16
C LEU A 427 14.60 29.24 -11.68
N VAL A 428 13.66 28.79 -10.86
CA VAL A 428 13.64 27.43 -10.32
C VAL A 428 13.46 26.41 -11.45
N ARG A 429 12.58 26.67 -12.42
CA ARG A 429 12.44 25.81 -13.62
C ARG A 429 13.78 25.68 -14.35
N ASP A 430 14.45 26.79 -14.59
CA ASP A 430 15.71 26.81 -15.35
C ASP A 430 16.86 26.14 -14.57
N GLN A 431 16.84 26.22 -13.24
CA GLN A 431 17.75 25.46 -12.37
C GLN A 431 17.51 23.95 -12.45
N HIS A 432 16.25 23.48 -12.49
CA HIS A 432 15.95 22.06 -12.72
C HIS A 432 16.46 21.62 -14.10
N VAL A 433 16.25 22.43 -15.14
CA VAL A 433 16.74 22.16 -16.50
C VAL A 433 18.28 22.07 -16.53
N ALA A 434 18.97 23.00 -15.86
CA ALA A 434 20.43 22.97 -15.75
C ALA A 434 20.92 21.72 -15.02
N SER A 435 20.31 21.39 -13.89
CA SER A 435 20.64 20.18 -13.11
C SER A 435 20.40 18.89 -13.91
N ALA A 436 19.32 18.81 -14.68
CA ALA A 436 19.04 17.68 -15.56
C ALA A 436 20.11 17.50 -16.65
N LYS A 437 20.61 18.58 -17.25
CA LYS A 437 21.73 18.52 -18.21
C LYS A 437 23.01 18.01 -17.55
N LEU A 438 23.33 18.54 -16.37
CA LEU A 438 24.49 18.08 -15.58
C LEU A 438 24.36 16.60 -15.18
N ALA A 439 23.14 16.11 -14.93
CA ALA A 439 22.89 14.70 -14.66
C ALA A 439 23.12 13.80 -15.88
N ILE A 440 22.85 14.30 -17.09
CA ILE A 440 23.22 13.61 -18.34
C ILE A 440 24.73 13.48 -18.42
N ASP A 441 25.45 14.58 -18.16
CA ASP A 441 26.92 14.62 -18.21
C ASP A 441 27.56 13.70 -17.14
N ALA A 442 26.93 13.58 -15.97
CA ALA A 442 27.34 12.64 -14.92
C ALA A 442 27.05 11.17 -15.26
N GLY A 443 26.21 10.90 -16.26
CA GLY A 443 25.96 9.55 -16.79
C GLY A 443 24.76 8.80 -16.17
N PHE A 444 23.87 9.46 -15.43
CA PHE A 444 22.72 8.79 -14.80
C PHE A 444 21.80 8.07 -15.81
N ASP A 445 21.24 6.93 -15.43
CA ASP A 445 20.39 6.10 -16.29
C ASP A 445 18.94 6.60 -16.35
N MET A 446 18.49 7.25 -15.27
CA MET A 446 17.11 7.69 -15.07
C MET A 446 17.10 8.94 -14.17
N LEU A 447 16.09 9.80 -14.36
CA LEU A 447 15.87 10.98 -13.55
C LEU A 447 14.50 10.91 -12.88
N GLU A 448 14.42 11.30 -11.62
CA GLU A 448 13.17 11.51 -10.89
C GLU A 448 13.01 12.96 -10.48
N LEU A 449 11.85 13.53 -10.81
CA LEU A 449 11.45 14.84 -10.32
C LEU A 449 10.77 14.70 -8.95
N HIS A 450 11.30 15.40 -7.93
CA HIS A 450 10.75 15.31 -6.57
C HIS A 450 9.56 16.28 -6.37
N CYS A 451 8.34 15.73 -6.44
CA CYS A 451 7.06 16.43 -6.22
C CYS A 451 6.32 15.93 -4.96
N ALA A 452 7.04 15.55 -3.90
CA ALA A 452 6.48 14.95 -2.68
C ALA A 452 7.03 15.58 -1.39
N HIS A 453 6.55 15.10 -0.24
CA HIS A 453 7.07 15.39 1.11
C HIS A 453 7.11 16.87 1.53
N GLY A 454 6.25 17.70 0.93
CA GLY A 454 6.15 19.12 1.32
C GLY A 454 7.32 19.99 0.88
N TYR A 455 8.24 19.46 0.07
CA TYR A 455 9.25 20.25 -0.62
C TYR A 455 8.62 21.12 -1.72
N LEU A 456 9.40 21.89 -2.46
CA LEU A 456 8.87 23.02 -3.24
C LEU A 456 7.72 22.64 -4.18
N LEU A 457 7.91 21.68 -5.07
CA LEU A 457 6.87 21.28 -6.04
C LEU A 457 5.68 20.61 -5.34
N SER A 458 5.93 19.78 -4.33
CA SER A 458 4.86 19.24 -3.47
C SER A 458 4.09 20.34 -2.75
N GLY A 459 4.76 21.44 -2.41
CA GLY A 459 4.19 22.59 -1.75
C GLY A 459 3.20 23.32 -2.64
N PHE A 460 3.45 23.39 -3.95
CA PHE A 460 2.48 23.89 -4.94
C PHE A 460 1.28 22.95 -5.07
N ILE A 461 1.53 21.64 -5.04
CA ILE A 461 0.49 20.63 -5.20
C ILE A 461 -0.43 20.57 -3.98
N SER A 462 0.09 20.61 -2.75
CA SER A 462 -0.75 20.47 -1.54
C SER A 462 -1.57 21.74 -1.27
N PRO A 463 -2.90 21.62 -1.02
CA PRO A 463 -3.74 22.76 -0.69
C PRO A 463 -3.48 23.27 0.75
N VAL A 464 -2.74 22.51 1.57
CA VAL A 464 -2.34 22.91 2.92
C VAL A 464 -1.28 24.00 2.86
N SER A 465 -0.34 23.90 1.91
CA SER A 465 0.77 24.83 1.73
C SER A 465 0.58 25.88 0.65
N ASN A 466 -0.30 25.64 -0.33
CA ASN A 466 -0.58 26.56 -1.41
C ASN A 466 -1.93 27.27 -1.19
N LYS A 467 -1.87 28.55 -0.82
CA LYS A 467 -3.02 29.45 -0.64
C LYS A 467 -3.06 30.57 -1.69
N ARG A 468 -2.37 30.39 -2.82
CA ARG A 468 -2.39 31.34 -3.93
C ARG A 468 -3.80 31.48 -4.50
N THR A 469 -4.10 32.66 -5.00
CA THR A 469 -5.38 32.99 -5.65
C THR A 469 -5.22 33.25 -7.16
N ASP A 470 -4.00 33.14 -7.68
CA ASP A 470 -3.69 33.21 -9.11
C ASP A 470 -3.84 31.83 -9.78
N GLU A 471 -3.41 31.71 -11.04
CA GLU A 471 -3.52 30.47 -11.82
C GLU A 471 -2.66 29.29 -11.32
N TYR A 472 -1.90 29.46 -10.23
CA TYR A 472 -1.10 28.40 -9.59
C TYR A 472 -1.68 27.93 -8.26
N GLY A 473 -2.87 28.41 -7.84
CA GLY A 473 -3.56 28.00 -6.62
C GLY A 473 -5.03 27.63 -6.82
N GLY A 474 -5.66 27.13 -5.75
CA GLY A 474 -7.06 26.69 -5.76
C GLY A 474 -7.24 25.26 -6.30
N SER A 475 -7.76 25.10 -7.51
CA SER A 475 -8.08 23.77 -8.04
C SER A 475 -6.82 22.91 -8.22
N ILE A 476 -6.98 21.58 -8.27
CA ILE A 476 -5.86 20.66 -8.47
C ILE A 476 -5.13 20.93 -9.81
N GLU A 477 -5.86 21.33 -10.85
CA GLU A 477 -5.29 21.70 -12.16
C GLU A 477 -4.36 22.91 -12.05
N ASN A 478 -4.76 23.93 -11.29
CA ASN A 478 -3.92 25.10 -11.05
C ASN A 478 -2.71 24.76 -10.17
N ARG A 479 -2.93 23.98 -9.10
CA ARG A 479 -1.87 23.52 -8.18
C ARG A 479 -0.82 22.65 -8.89
N LEU A 480 -1.21 21.90 -9.92
CA LEU A 480 -0.30 21.09 -10.75
C LEU A 480 0.42 21.90 -11.84
N ARG A 481 -0.03 23.10 -12.18
CA ARG A 481 0.49 23.88 -13.32
C ARG A 481 2.00 24.08 -13.27
N PHE A 482 2.53 24.61 -12.17
CA PHE A 482 3.96 24.85 -12.05
C PHE A 482 4.79 23.55 -11.99
N PRO A 483 4.42 22.52 -11.20
CA PRO A 483 5.07 21.21 -11.27
C PRO A 483 5.13 20.60 -12.70
N LEU A 484 4.05 20.74 -13.49
CA LEU A 484 4.02 20.27 -14.87
C LEU A 484 4.90 21.11 -15.79
N GLU A 485 4.94 22.44 -15.64
CA GLU A 485 5.87 23.31 -16.38
C GLU A 485 7.34 22.92 -16.15
N VAL A 486 7.69 22.60 -14.89
CA VAL A 486 9.04 22.13 -14.54
C VAL A 486 9.29 20.76 -15.16
N PHE A 487 8.34 19.83 -15.05
CA PHE A 487 8.45 18.51 -15.64
C PHE A 487 8.66 18.58 -17.15
N ASP A 488 7.86 19.36 -17.88
CA ASP A 488 7.95 19.53 -19.33
C ASP A 488 9.32 20.09 -19.74
N ALA A 489 9.80 21.11 -19.02
CA ALA A 489 11.10 21.72 -19.29
C ALA A 489 12.27 20.73 -19.06
N VAL A 490 12.21 19.93 -18.00
CA VAL A 490 13.21 18.88 -17.74
C VAL A 490 13.10 17.76 -18.78
N ARG A 491 11.89 17.31 -19.10
CA ARG A 491 11.62 16.25 -20.08
C ARG A 491 12.12 16.61 -21.47
N ALA A 492 12.07 17.89 -21.84
CA ALA A 492 12.56 18.42 -23.10
C ALA A 492 14.10 18.33 -23.27
N VAL A 493 14.86 18.31 -22.16
CA VAL A 493 16.33 18.21 -22.21
C VAL A 493 16.86 16.82 -21.86
N TRP A 494 16.10 16.03 -21.11
CA TRP A 494 16.46 14.64 -20.79
C TRP A 494 16.35 13.74 -22.03
N PRO A 495 17.30 12.81 -22.30
CA PRO A 495 17.28 11.98 -23.49
C PRO A 495 15.99 11.16 -23.62
N ALA A 496 15.38 11.16 -24.81
CA ALA A 496 14.06 10.57 -25.04
C ALA A 496 14.01 9.05 -24.82
N ASP A 497 15.15 8.37 -24.91
CA ASP A 497 15.33 6.94 -24.64
C ASP A 497 15.52 6.63 -23.15
N LYS A 498 15.85 7.63 -22.32
CA LYS A 498 16.02 7.48 -20.87
C LYS A 498 14.73 7.77 -20.10
N PRO A 499 14.35 6.91 -19.13
CA PRO A 499 13.15 7.12 -18.33
C PRO A 499 13.18 8.39 -17.48
N MET A 500 12.00 8.94 -17.21
CA MET A 500 11.76 9.89 -16.13
C MET A 500 10.63 9.41 -15.23
N SER A 501 10.85 9.45 -13.91
CA SER A 501 9.77 9.29 -12.92
C SER A 501 9.43 10.62 -12.24
N VAL A 502 8.29 10.60 -11.54
CA VAL A 502 7.89 11.67 -10.63
C VAL A 502 7.53 11.05 -9.29
N ARG A 503 8.14 11.55 -8.22
CA ARG A 503 7.73 11.18 -6.87
C ARG A 503 6.65 12.10 -6.35
N ILE A 504 5.53 11.54 -5.90
CA ILE A 504 4.39 12.31 -5.38
C ILE A 504 4.03 11.93 -3.94
N SER A 505 3.35 12.83 -3.23
CA SER A 505 2.62 12.50 -2.00
C SER A 505 1.15 12.26 -2.36
N ALA A 506 0.67 11.02 -2.18
CA ALA A 506 -0.70 10.65 -2.51
C ALA A 506 -1.76 11.20 -1.52
N SER A 507 -1.34 11.55 -0.31
CA SER A 507 -2.19 12.19 0.70
C SER A 507 -1.37 13.04 1.64
N ASP A 508 -1.98 14.10 2.17
CA ASP A 508 -1.40 14.93 3.23
C ASP A 508 -1.71 14.41 4.64
N TRP A 509 -2.61 13.44 4.77
CA TRP A 509 -3.09 12.89 6.05
C TRP A 509 -3.72 13.93 7.00
N VAL A 510 -4.40 14.91 6.41
CA VAL A 510 -5.24 15.90 7.11
C VAL A 510 -6.55 16.13 6.33
N PRO A 511 -7.67 16.53 6.99
CA PRO A 511 -8.98 16.63 6.33
C PRO A 511 -9.03 17.54 5.09
N ASP A 512 -8.36 18.70 5.15
CA ASP A 512 -8.36 19.71 4.07
C ASP A 512 -7.12 19.59 3.15
N GLY A 513 -6.53 18.39 3.09
CA GLY A 513 -5.32 18.10 2.33
C GLY A 513 -5.57 17.38 1.00
N LEU A 514 -4.51 16.84 0.41
CA LEU A 514 -4.60 15.95 -0.75
C LEU A 514 -5.41 14.69 -0.44
N THR A 515 -6.35 14.37 -1.33
CA THR A 515 -7.18 13.18 -1.31
C THR A 515 -6.61 12.08 -2.21
N GLU A 516 -7.11 10.85 -2.06
CA GLU A 516 -6.72 9.74 -2.94
C GLU A 516 -7.09 10.02 -4.41
N GLU A 517 -8.21 10.67 -4.66
CA GLU A 517 -8.64 11.08 -6.01
C GLU A 517 -7.68 12.09 -6.63
N ASP A 518 -7.19 13.06 -5.86
CA ASP A 518 -6.17 14.00 -6.32
C ASP A 518 -4.91 13.25 -6.75
N SER A 519 -4.50 12.21 -6.03
CA SER A 519 -3.33 11.39 -6.39
C SER A 519 -3.47 10.68 -7.76
N ILE A 520 -4.69 10.24 -8.11
CA ILE A 520 -4.98 9.63 -9.42
C ILE A 520 -4.88 10.69 -10.51
N LYS A 521 -5.47 11.88 -10.30
CA LYS A 521 -5.37 13.01 -11.25
C LYS A 521 -3.93 13.44 -11.46
N MET A 522 -3.12 13.47 -10.41
CA MET A 522 -1.68 13.74 -10.50
C MET A 522 -0.97 12.69 -11.35
N GLY A 523 -1.24 11.39 -11.11
CA GLY A 523 -0.68 10.30 -11.90
C GLY A 523 -1.04 10.41 -13.39
N GLN A 524 -2.31 10.71 -13.69
CA GLN A 524 -2.79 10.92 -15.06
C GLN A 524 -2.12 12.13 -15.73
N ALA A 525 -2.01 13.25 -15.01
CA ALA A 525 -1.41 14.47 -15.54
C ALA A 525 0.08 14.25 -15.86
N PHE A 526 0.88 13.73 -14.93
CA PHE A 526 2.30 13.49 -15.20
C PHE A 526 2.52 12.43 -16.29
N ALA A 527 1.69 11.37 -16.33
CA ALA A 527 1.76 10.38 -17.40
C ALA A 527 1.46 11.00 -18.78
N ALA A 528 0.44 11.87 -18.87
CA ALA A 528 0.10 12.59 -20.11
C ALA A 528 1.22 13.52 -20.59
N HIS A 529 2.02 14.05 -19.66
CA HIS A 529 3.19 14.88 -19.96
C HIS A 529 4.48 14.06 -20.23
N GLY A 530 4.42 12.73 -20.10
CA GLY A 530 5.51 11.82 -20.49
C GLY A 530 6.31 11.21 -19.34
N ALA A 531 5.79 11.22 -18.10
CA ALA A 531 6.35 10.42 -17.01
C ALA A 531 6.17 8.92 -17.31
N ASP A 532 7.26 8.16 -17.16
CA ASP A 532 7.28 6.72 -17.43
C ASP A 532 6.84 5.90 -16.21
N LEU A 533 6.97 6.49 -15.03
CA LEU A 533 6.69 5.85 -13.76
C LEU A 533 6.36 6.90 -12.68
N ILE A 534 5.41 6.59 -11.81
CA ILE A 534 5.10 7.40 -10.62
C ILE A 534 5.64 6.68 -9.37
N ASP A 535 6.52 7.35 -8.61
CA ASP A 535 6.93 6.90 -7.27
C ASP A 535 5.95 7.43 -6.23
N VAL A 536 5.22 6.52 -5.57
CA VAL A 536 4.03 6.88 -4.80
C VAL A 536 4.35 6.87 -3.31
N SER A 537 4.63 8.07 -2.77
CA SER A 537 4.80 8.31 -1.33
C SER A 537 3.53 8.86 -0.68
N SER A 538 3.59 9.27 0.59
CA SER A 538 2.55 10.11 1.22
C SER A 538 3.09 10.94 2.39
N GLY A 539 2.36 12.00 2.74
CA GLY A 539 2.58 12.82 3.92
C GLY A 539 3.81 13.73 3.86
N GLN A 540 4.23 14.18 5.05
CA GLN A 540 5.31 15.15 5.30
C GLN A 540 5.10 16.54 4.68
N THR A 541 3.91 16.82 4.18
CA THR A 541 3.49 18.12 3.66
C THR A 541 3.15 19.09 4.78
N THR A 542 2.72 18.59 5.94
CA THR A 542 2.45 19.35 7.17
C THR A 542 2.84 18.54 8.42
N PRO A 543 3.31 19.17 9.51
CA PRO A 543 3.55 18.48 10.78
C PRO A 543 2.28 17.94 11.45
N ASP A 544 1.10 18.43 11.05
CA ASP A 544 -0.20 18.00 11.61
C ASP A 544 -0.71 16.66 11.04
N ALA A 545 0.01 16.09 10.07
CA ALA A 545 -0.33 14.85 9.40
C ALA A 545 -0.48 13.68 10.40
N LYS A 546 -1.56 12.90 10.26
CA LYS A 546 -1.83 11.71 11.09
C LYS A 546 -1.86 10.42 10.26
N PRO A 547 -0.71 9.97 9.71
CA PRO A 547 -0.66 8.76 8.91
C PRO A 547 -1.01 7.50 9.70
N ILE A 548 -1.81 6.63 9.08
CA ILE A 548 -2.16 5.33 9.64
C ILE A 548 -1.10 4.31 9.19
N TYR A 549 -0.11 4.10 10.04
CA TYR A 549 0.98 3.17 9.74
C TYR A 549 0.53 1.70 9.79
N GLY A 550 1.14 0.91 8.91
CA GLY A 550 0.97 -0.52 8.83
C GLY A 550 1.95 -1.13 7.83
N ARG A 551 1.90 -2.45 7.70
CA ARG A 551 2.61 -3.16 6.63
C ARG A 551 2.17 -2.61 5.28
N THR A 552 3.15 -2.21 4.45
CA THR A 552 2.93 -1.74 3.07
C THR A 552 1.84 -0.65 2.97
N TYR A 553 1.81 0.28 3.93
CA TYR A 553 0.65 1.19 4.12
C TYR A 553 0.41 2.16 2.97
N GLN A 554 1.42 2.44 2.15
CA GLN A 554 1.29 3.33 0.99
C GLN A 554 1.04 2.59 -0.32
N THR A 555 1.25 1.27 -0.36
CA THR A 555 0.97 0.44 -1.54
C THR A 555 -0.45 0.61 -2.12
N PRO A 556 -1.52 0.79 -1.31
CA PRO A 556 -2.86 1.03 -1.86
C PRO A 556 -2.92 2.26 -2.78
N PHE A 557 -2.19 3.34 -2.47
CA PHE A 557 -2.11 4.51 -3.35
C PHE A 557 -1.42 4.15 -4.68
N ALA A 558 -0.31 3.40 -4.60
CA ALA A 558 0.43 2.94 -5.78
C ALA A 558 -0.42 2.04 -6.69
N ASP A 559 -1.23 1.17 -6.07
CA ASP A 559 -2.16 0.28 -6.76
C ASP A 559 -3.24 1.07 -7.48
N ARG A 560 -3.96 1.96 -6.77
CA ARG A 560 -5.01 2.79 -7.36
C ARG A 560 -4.50 3.62 -8.54
N ILE A 561 -3.37 4.32 -8.38
CA ILE A 561 -2.77 5.09 -9.47
C ILE A 561 -2.44 4.18 -10.65
N ARG A 562 -1.86 3.00 -10.39
CA ARG A 562 -1.52 2.06 -11.46
C ARG A 562 -2.75 1.60 -12.25
N GLN A 563 -3.83 1.22 -11.56
CA GLN A 563 -5.03 0.71 -12.24
C GLN A 563 -5.83 1.82 -12.92
N LEU A 564 -5.96 3.00 -12.28
CA LEU A 564 -6.89 4.05 -12.70
C LEU A 564 -6.24 5.16 -13.54
N ALA A 565 -4.93 5.40 -13.39
CA ALA A 565 -4.17 6.31 -14.25
C ALA A 565 -3.48 5.58 -15.43
N GLY A 566 -3.39 4.25 -15.40
CA GLY A 566 -2.80 3.46 -16.49
C GLY A 566 -1.29 3.69 -16.66
N VAL A 567 -0.61 4.15 -15.62
CA VAL A 567 0.84 4.42 -15.60
C VAL A 567 1.54 3.41 -14.69
N LYS A 568 2.81 3.10 -14.99
CA LYS A 568 3.61 2.24 -14.11
C LYS A 568 3.85 2.95 -12.77
N THR A 569 3.88 2.17 -11.70
CA THR A 569 4.12 2.73 -10.35
C THR A 569 5.26 2.02 -9.64
N MET A 570 5.93 2.77 -8.77
CA MET A 570 6.82 2.24 -7.76
C MET A 570 6.16 2.39 -6.40
N ALA A 571 6.06 1.28 -5.66
CA ALA A 571 5.53 1.27 -4.30
C ALA A 571 6.64 1.47 -3.27
N VAL A 572 6.36 2.29 -2.25
CA VAL A 572 7.19 2.50 -1.06
C VAL A 572 6.35 2.36 0.21
N GLY A 573 6.95 2.65 1.38
CA GLY A 573 6.22 2.75 2.66
C GLY A 573 6.09 1.43 3.40
N SER A 574 7.03 1.17 4.33
CA SER A 574 7.04 -0.03 5.17
C SER A 574 7.02 -1.36 4.38
N ILE A 575 7.71 -1.39 3.23
CA ILE A 575 8.11 -2.62 2.53
C ILE A 575 9.43 -3.07 3.16
N SER A 576 9.46 -4.29 3.70
CA SER A 576 10.54 -4.74 4.60
C SER A 576 11.07 -6.15 4.30
N SER A 577 10.31 -6.96 3.57
CA SER A 577 10.63 -8.36 3.28
C SER A 577 10.52 -8.66 1.79
N TRP A 578 11.21 -9.70 1.33
CA TRP A 578 11.05 -10.21 -0.03
C TRP A 578 9.62 -10.68 -0.30
N ASP A 579 8.94 -11.15 0.75
CA ASP A 579 7.53 -11.55 0.71
C ASP A 579 6.61 -10.36 0.42
N ASP A 580 6.90 -9.16 0.97
CA ASP A 580 6.20 -7.92 0.60
C ASP A 580 6.36 -7.65 -0.90
N VAL A 581 7.61 -7.65 -1.37
CA VAL A 581 7.95 -7.29 -2.76
C VAL A 581 7.26 -8.24 -3.74
N ASN A 582 7.40 -9.55 -3.56
CA ASN A 582 6.75 -10.52 -4.45
C ASN A 582 5.23 -10.45 -4.37
N THR A 583 4.65 -10.23 -3.19
CA THR A 583 3.20 -10.09 -3.03
C THR A 583 2.68 -8.88 -3.82
N ILE A 584 3.35 -7.73 -3.70
CA ILE A 584 2.98 -6.48 -4.41
C ILE A 584 3.04 -6.68 -5.93
N LEU A 585 4.13 -7.27 -6.42
CA LEU A 585 4.37 -7.45 -7.86
C LEU A 585 3.44 -8.51 -8.47
N ALA A 586 3.32 -9.69 -7.85
CA ALA A 586 2.47 -10.77 -8.34
C ALA A 586 0.98 -10.38 -8.33
N ALA A 587 0.53 -9.60 -7.34
CA ALA A 587 -0.83 -9.06 -7.29
C ALA A 587 -1.08 -7.93 -8.31
N GLY A 588 -0.03 -7.43 -8.97
CA GLY A 588 -0.15 -6.36 -9.96
C GLY A 588 -0.38 -4.98 -9.36
N ARG A 589 0.08 -4.73 -8.13
CA ARG A 589 -0.12 -3.47 -7.38
C ARG A 589 0.95 -2.42 -7.65
N ALA A 590 2.10 -2.82 -8.17
CA ALA A 590 3.18 -1.94 -8.61
C ALA A 590 4.06 -2.65 -9.65
N ASP A 591 4.92 -1.88 -10.32
CA ASP A 591 5.92 -2.38 -11.27
C ASP A 591 7.32 -2.45 -10.65
N LEU A 592 7.61 -1.63 -9.63
CA LEU A 592 8.83 -1.62 -8.84
C LEU A 592 8.50 -1.51 -7.34
N CYS A 593 9.41 -1.96 -6.48
CA CYS A 593 9.31 -1.76 -5.03
C CYS A 593 10.58 -1.07 -4.52
N ALA A 594 10.43 0.09 -3.89
CA ALA A 594 11.53 0.82 -3.28
C ALA A 594 11.59 0.59 -1.76
N LEU A 595 12.79 0.22 -1.30
CA LEU A 595 13.10 -0.07 0.10
C LEU A 595 14.18 0.89 0.58
N GLY A 596 13.89 1.62 1.66
CA GLY A 596 14.84 2.50 2.34
C GLY A 596 15.57 1.78 3.49
N ARG A 597 14.98 1.81 4.69
CA ARG A 597 15.57 1.25 5.93
C ARG A 597 16.11 -0.18 5.82
N PRO A 598 15.47 -1.13 5.10
CA PRO A 598 16.06 -2.46 4.89
C PRO A 598 17.46 -2.40 4.28
N HIS A 599 17.71 -1.54 3.28
CA HIS A 599 19.02 -1.35 2.68
C HIS A 599 20.00 -0.54 3.55
N LEU A 600 19.50 0.25 4.51
CA LEU A 600 20.36 0.88 5.53
C LEU A 600 20.87 -0.15 6.54
N PHE A 601 20.01 -1.08 6.94
CA PHE A 601 20.34 -2.17 7.85
C PHE A 601 21.24 -3.22 7.20
N ASP A 602 20.94 -3.58 5.95
CA ASP A 602 21.65 -4.60 5.20
C ASP A 602 21.86 -4.15 3.74
N PRO A 603 23.07 -3.71 3.34
CA PRO A 603 23.33 -3.30 1.97
C PRO A 603 23.25 -4.47 0.96
N ASN A 604 23.37 -5.72 1.42
CA ASN A 604 23.28 -6.94 0.60
C ASN A 604 21.88 -7.56 0.62
N TRP A 605 20.87 -6.85 1.12
CA TRP A 605 19.51 -7.35 1.32
C TRP A 605 18.94 -8.07 0.10
N THR A 606 19.18 -7.56 -1.12
CA THR A 606 18.66 -8.18 -2.35
C THR A 606 19.32 -9.54 -2.64
N LEU A 607 20.63 -9.66 -2.41
CA LEU A 607 21.34 -10.94 -2.53
C LEU A 607 20.90 -11.94 -1.45
N HIS A 608 20.69 -11.49 -0.21
CA HIS A 608 20.19 -12.35 0.87
C HIS A 608 18.75 -12.81 0.59
N ALA A 609 17.88 -11.91 0.12
CA ALA A 609 16.53 -12.26 -0.33
C ALA A 609 16.52 -13.32 -1.44
N ALA A 610 17.48 -13.27 -2.37
CA ALA A 610 17.64 -14.30 -3.38
C ALA A 610 18.04 -15.65 -2.77
N VAL A 611 18.99 -15.66 -1.83
CA VAL A 611 19.39 -16.88 -1.10
C VAL A 611 18.21 -17.50 -0.35
N ASP A 612 17.43 -16.68 0.35
CA ASP A 612 16.25 -17.12 1.13
C ASP A 612 15.19 -17.80 0.26
N GLN A 613 15.08 -17.39 -1.00
CA GLN A 613 14.13 -17.92 -1.98
C GLN A 613 14.75 -18.99 -2.90
N GLY A 614 16.01 -19.39 -2.67
CA GLY A 614 16.71 -20.35 -3.53
C GLY A 614 16.99 -19.83 -4.95
N VAL A 615 16.91 -18.53 -5.18
CA VAL A 615 17.19 -17.89 -6.47
C VAL A 615 18.69 -17.60 -6.59
N ARG A 616 19.26 -17.98 -7.73
CA ARG A 616 20.68 -17.70 -8.01
C ARG A 616 20.83 -16.37 -8.74
N LEU A 617 21.28 -15.35 -8.03
CA LEU A 617 21.78 -14.10 -8.62
C LEU A 617 23.29 -14.13 -8.83
N ARG A 618 23.80 -13.22 -9.66
CA ARG A 618 25.23 -12.99 -9.82
C ARG A 618 25.74 -12.20 -8.62
N TRP A 619 26.56 -12.84 -7.80
CA TRP A 619 27.34 -12.19 -6.75
C TRP A 619 28.63 -11.60 -7.34
N PRO A 620 29.20 -10.53 -6.75
CA PRO A 620 30.59 -10.17 -7.01
C PRO A 620 31.50 -11.39 -6.81
N ASN A 621 32.45 -11.62 -7.72
CA ASN A 621 33.31 -12.81 -7.68
C ASN A 621 34.04 -12.95 -6.32
N GLN A 622 34.42 -11.81 -5.75
CA GLN A 622 35.10 -11.67 -4.47
C GLN A 622 34.21 -12.11 -3.28
N TYR A 623 32.89 -12.07 -3.43
CA TYR A 623 31.92 -12.47 -2.39
C TYR A 623 31.43 -13.91 -2.56
N GLY A 624 31.95 -14.66 -3.55
CA GLY A 624 31.46 -16.01 -3.87
C GLY A 624 31.43 -16.97 -2.66
N ALA A 625 32.44 -16.90 -1.77
CA ALA A 625 32.48 -17.70 -0.55
C ALA A 625 31.38 -17.35 0.47
N GLY A 626 30.82 -16.14 0.40
CA GLY A 626 29.72 -15.64 1.24
C GLY A 626 28.33 -15.81 0.63
N SER A 627 28.21 -16.44 -0.56
CA SER A 627 26.93 -16.61 -1.28
C SER A 627 25.95 -17.60 -0.63
N ARG A 628 26.24 -18.04 0.59
CA ARG A 628 25.42 -18.95 1.40
C ARG A 628 25.42 -18.44 2.83
N GLN A 629 24.30 -18.65 3.53
CA GLN A 629 24.22 -18.30 4.94
C GLN A 629 25.33 -19.03 5.73
N PRO A 630 26.18 -18.30 6.47
CA PRO A 630 27.21 -18.92 7.30
C PRO A 630 26.56 -19.83 8.36
N PRO A 631 27.19 -20.95 8.73
CA PRO A 631 26.69 -21.78 9.81
C PRO A 631 26.70 -20.99 11.12
N ALA A 632 25.52 -20.69 11.67
CA ALA A 632 25.40 -20.18 13.04
C ALA A 632 25.63 -21.35 14.02
N GLY A 633 26.33 -21.11 15.13
CA GLY A 633 26.74 -22.13 16.11
C GLY A 633 25.60 -22.89 16.83
N ARG A 634 24.34 -22.67 16.44
CA ARG A 634 23.14 -23.34 16.92
C ARG A 634 22.14 -23.50 15.78
N THR A 635 22.30 -24.51 14.93
CA THR A 635 21.14 -25.13 14.29
C THR A 635 20.55 -26.11 15.33
N GLU A 636 19.85 -25.59 16.33
CA GLU A 636 19.22 -26.42 17.38
C GLU A 636 17.99 -27.19 16.88
N ASP A 637 17.51 -26.94 15.67
CA ASP A 637 16.62 -27.88 15.01
C ASP A 637 17.44 -28.91 14.25
N PRO A 638 17.60 -30.15 14.77
CA PRO A 638 18.09 -31.24 13.93
C PRO A 638 17.22 -31.26 12.68
N LYS A 639 17.84 -31.17 11.49
CA LYS A 639 17.14 -31.43 10.23
C LYS A 639 16.29 -32.68 10.46
N PRO A 640 14.97 -32.62 10.20
CA PRO A 640 14.10 -33.74 10.50
C PRO A 640 14.72 -34.99 9.85
N ARG A 641 15.15 -35.95 10.69
CA ARG A 641 15.82 -37.18 10.25
C ARG A 641 14.92 -38.02 9.34
N LEU A 642 13.63 -37.67 9.33
CA LEU A 642 12.58 -38.17 8.48
C LEU A 642 12.06 -36.97 7.68
N THR A 643 12.41 -36.87 6.40
CA THR A 643 11.48 -36.22 5.47
C THR A 643 10.21 -37.04 5.49
N LEU A 644 9.04 -36.43 5.70
CA LEU A 644 7.80 -37.03 5.22
C LEU A 644 8.08 -37.36 3.76
N GLY A 645 8.21 -38.65 3.44
CA GLY A 645 8.65 -39.03 2.12
C GLY A 645 7.75 -38.38 1.08
N THR A 646 8.26 -38.22 -0.13
CA THR A 646 7.43 -38.20 -1.34
C THR A 646 6.69 -39.54 -1.53
N SER A 647 6.49 -40.31 -0.45
CA SER A 647 5.72 -41.52 -0.43
C SER A 647 4.25 -41.14 -0.57
N GLU A 648 3.51 -42.09 -1.10
CA GLU A 648 2.06 -42.11 -1.32
C GLU A 648 1.20 -41.75 -0.09
N VAL A 649 1.79 -41.27 1.02
CA VAL A 649 1.12 -40.78 2.24
C VAL A 649 0.61 -39.34 2.12
N VAL A 650 0.99 -38.59 1.06
CA VAL A 650 0.21 -37.39 0.65
C VAL A 650 -1.26 -37.75 0.37
N ALA A 651 -1.58 -39.04 0.18
CA ALA A 651 -2.94 -39.57 0.06
C ALA A 651 -3.80 -39.47 1.34
N LYS A 652 -3.30 -38.93 2.46
CA LYS A 652 -4.11 -38.71 3.68
C LYS A 652 -3.90 -37.32 4.31
N ARG A 653 -3.92 -36.24 3.52
CA ARG A 653 -4.61 -35.04 4.04
C ARG A 653 -6.00 -35.50 4.50
N PRO A 654 -6.58 -35.01 5.62
CA PRO A 654 -8.00 -35.24 5.86
C PRO A 654 -8.68 -34.92 4.54
N ALA A 655 -9.38 -35.88 3.94
CA ALA A 655 -10.02 -35.67 2.66
C ALA A 655 -10.78 -34.35 2.82
N ARG A 656 -10.42 -33.33 2.04
CA ARG A 656 -11.13 -32.05 2.08
C ARG A 656 -12.59 -32.44 2.01
N TRP A 657 -13.38 -32.03 2.99
CA TRP A 657 -14.76 -32.45 3.05
C TRP A 657 -15.40 -32.16 1.70
N ARG A 658 -15.88 -33.20 1.03
CA ARG A 658 -16.44 -33.14 -0.31
C ARG A 658 -17.92 -33.40 -0.17
N PRO A 659 -18.78 -32.44 -0.55
CA PRO A 659 -20.23 -32.55 -0.43
C PRO A 659 -20.83 -33.81 -1.08
N HIS A 660 -20.12 -34.37 -2.07
CA HIS A 660 -20.56 -35.50 -2.88
C HIS A 660 -19.62 -36.71 -2.83
N ALA A 661 -18.60 -36.71 -1.97
CA ALA A 661 -17.80 -37.91 -1.75
C ALA A 661 -18.61 -38.89 -0.89
N LYS A 662 -19.06 -39.98 -1.51
CA LYS A 662 -19.62 -41.14 -0.81
C LYS A 662 -18.54 -41.91 -0.08
#